data_AF-A0A8T3P836-F1
#
_entry.id   AF-A0A8T3P836-F1
#
_cell.length_a   1.000
_cell.length_b   1.000
_cell.length_c   1.000
_cell.angle_alpha   90.00
_cell.angle_beta   90.00
_cell.angle_gamma   90.00
#
_symmetry.space_group_name_H-M   'P 1'
#
loop_
_entity.id
_entity.type
_entity.pdbx_description
1 polymer ?
#
loop_
_entity_poly.entity_id
_entity_poly.type
_entity_poly.pdbx_seq_one_letter_code
_entity_poly.pdbx_strand_id
1 'polypeptide(L)'
;YTSPSFVSPAHLRFRYRLDGLHSDWIEAGTRRTAFFTNLPPGRYTFRVAVTRGDGTWTEAEAPLPILVEPRAHETGWFRVLLALALVLAAAGLWSWRARLLRERARELERIVWERTAELEHEKEITARQASALAELDRAKGRFFANITHEFRTPLTLILGPLRDLTVGRHGLLPAAVHAQHEMMLRNARRLLRLINQVLDLARLESGGLTLDAAPRDLVELALATTRSFTPLAERRGIALAFHAEEDRLVTNLEAEQIEKVLLNLLSNAFKFTEPGGRVEVTAAAQGGEAVIEVRDTGVGIEPGQLQRVFDRFYQADTSATRRHEGSGIGLSLAKELVELHGGTLSARSQPGEGSTFTIRLPLLAAAEAGDTHPGRDGTSRAWVPLDSSMRIRNRDAGAAHPLVERELHANGGDPVEAAVREPDEADRTTVLVVDDNADIRAYVRVVLTPGFRVVEAADGEEGLERAREALPDLVLADVMMPRLDGIGLARALRGDPATDCIPVILLTARAEAGHEVEGHGAGADDYITKPFDSSVLEARVANLIASRRRLRERFRQEGVPAPTAASAEAAPARSEMEEQLRAAVEANLTDPDFNPEALADAADLSYQQLYRRLREELDATPSQFIRTVRVERAAELLRDGAGSVTEVAYSVGFNSLSHFNRCFRERFGAAPSESLRTRA
;
A
#
# COMPACT_ATOMS: atom_id res chain seq x y z
N TYR A 1 102.66 58.40 59.34
CA TYR A 1 103.37 59.66 59.64
C TYR A 1 104.30 59.49 60.84
N THR A 2 105.58 59.81 60.68
CA THR A 2 106.60 59.90 61.74
C THR A 2 106.97 61.38 61.95
N SER A 3 106.79 61.88 63.17
CA SER A 3 107.28 63.21 63.59
C SER A 3 108.77 63.09 63.96
N PRO A 4 109.67 63.95 63.45
CA PRO A 4 111.07 63.95 63.85
C PRO A 4 111.21 64.67 65.19
N SER A 5 110.99 63.95 66.29
CA SER A 5 111.41 64.39 67.62
C SER A 5 111.99 63.19 68.36
N PHE A 6 113.31 63.20 68.53
CA PHE A 6 114.13 62.12 69.06
C PHE A 6 114.28 62.18 70.61
N VAL A 7 113.36 62.88 71.29
CA VAL A 7 113.36 63.03 72.75
C VAL A 7 111.97 62.60 73.27
N SER A 8 111.89 61.35 73.72
CA SER A 8 110.73 60.69 74.39
C SER A 8 109.44 60.49 73.55
N PRO A 9 109.32 59.38 72.80
CA PRO A 9 108.10 59.01 72.04
C PRO A 9 106.84 58.72 72.89
N ALA A 10 107.00 58.53 74.21
CA ALA A 10 105.95 58.06 75.12
C ALA A 10 104.87 59.10 75.47
N HIS A 11 105.01 60.37 75.05
CA HIS A 11 104.10 61.47 75.39
C HIS A 11 103.26 62.01 74.22
N LEU A 12 103.33 61.39 73.04
CA LEU A 12 102.53 61.80 71.88
C LEU A 12 101.12 61.20 71.94
N ARG A 13 100.08 62.06 71.89
CA ARG A 13 98.69 61.62 71.73
C ARG A 13 98.16 62.03 70.35
N PHE A 14 97.36 61.16 69.74
CA PHE A 14 96.75 61.36 68.43
C PHE A 14 95.23 61.44 68.56
N ARG A 15 94.60 62.25 67.71
CA ARG A 15 93.16 62.23 67.46
C ARG A 15 92.93 62.25 65.96
N TYR A 16 91.87 61.61 65.50
CA TYR A 16 91.54 61.55 64.07
C TYR A 16 90.05 61.79 63.84
N ARG A 17 89.69 62.16 62.62
CA ARG A 17 88.29 62.21 62.17
C ARG A 17 88.21 61.85 60.69
N LEU A 18 87.06 61.33 60.27
CA LEU A 18 86.77 61.03 58.87
C LEU A 18 85.64 61.94 58.39
N ASP A 19 86.01 63.08 57.80
CA ASP A 19 85.07 64.03 57.20
C ASP A 19 84.27 63.30 56.12
N GLY A 20 82.94 63.34 56.21
CA GLY A 20 82.02 62.56 55.37
C GLY A 20 81.33 61.39 56.09
N LEU A 21 81.85 60.93 57.23
CA LEU A 21 81.20 59.93 58.09
C LEU A 21 80.78 60.52 59.44
N HIS A 22 81.66 61.30 60.10
CA HIS A 22 81.40 61.98 61.37
C HIS A 22 82.24 63.27 61.47
N SER A 23 81.71 64.29 62.14
CA SER A 23 82.35 65.62 62.28
C SER A 23 83.28 65.76 63.49
N ASP A 24 83.11 64.89 64.50
CA ASP A 24 83.81 65.00 65.79
C ASP A 24 85.19 64.35 65.76
N TRP A 25 86.11 64.88 66.57
CA TRP A 25 87.45 64.30 66.73
C TRP A 25 87.43 63.12 67.70
N ILE A 26 87.89 61.97 67.23
CA ILE A 26 88.03 60.75 68.04
C ILE A 26 89.46 60.68 68.57
N GLU A 27 89.62 60.67 69.90
CA GLU A 27 90.94 60.51 70.52
C GLU A 27 91.43 59.06 70.40
N ALA A 28 92.58 58.86 69.77
CA ALA A 28 93.24 57.57 69.61
C ALA A 28 94.23 57.26 70.75
N GLY A 29 94.44 58.21 71.68
CA GLY A 29 95.47 58.10 72.70
C GLY A 29 96.85 57.95 72.04
N THR A 30 97.60 56.91 72.39
CA THR A 30 98.90 56.58 71.78
C THR A 30 98.79 55.67 70.54
N ARG A 31 97.58 55.22 70.17
CA ARG A 31 97.37 54.32 69.02
C ARG A 31 97.55 55.09 67.70
N ARG A 32 98.14 54.41 66.72
CA ARG A 32 98.44 54.97 65.38
C ARG A 32 97.59 54.34 64.28
N THR A 33 96.47 53.71 64.64
CA THR A 33 95.55 53.00 63.73
C THR A 33 94.09 53.38 64.02
N ALA A 34 93.27 53.44 62.97
CA ALA A 34 91.83 53.68 63.01
C ALA A 34 91.12 52.65 62.11
N PHE A 35 89.96 52.14 62.53
CA PHE A 35 89.19 51.12 61.80
C PHE A 35 87.81 51.67 61.42
N PHE A 36 87.44 51.55 60.15
CA PHE A 36 86.11 51.88 59.64
C PHE A 36 85.55 50.65 58.90
N THR A 37 84.39 50.15 59.32
CA THR A 37 83.69 49.03 58.66
C THR A 37 82.41 49.53 58.00
N ASN A 38 82.07 48.92 56.86
CA ASN A 38 80.82 49.20 56.13
C ASN A 38 80.59 50.68 55.75
N LEU A 39 81.64 51.36 55.29
CA LEU A 39 81.54 52.71 54.73
C LEU A 39 80.63 52.69 53.50
N PRO A 40 79.53 53.46 53.46
CA PRO A 40 78.71 53.58 52.27
C PRO A 40 79.50 54.26 51.13
N PRO A 41 79.12 54.06 49.87
CA PRO A 41 79.78 54.71 48.74
C PRO A 41 79.76 56.24 48.88
N GLY A 42 80.92 56.88 48.75
CA GLY A 42 81.06 58.30 49.03
C GLY A 42 82.50 58.79 49.04
N ARG A 43 82.66 60.12 49.13
CA ARG A 43 83.96 60.77 49.32
C ARG A 43 84.14 61.10 50.78
N TYR A 44 85.21 60.57 51.36
CA TYR A 44 85.61 60.78 52.74
C TYR A 44 86.98 61.43 52.79
N THR A 45 87.28 62.21 53.82
CA THR A 45 88.61 62.79 54.03
C THR A 45 89.09 62.52 55.45
N PHE A 46 90.18 61.77 55.58
CA PHE A 46 90.76 61.39 56.86
C PHE A 46 91.74 62.45 57.33
N ARG A 47 91.52 62.99 58.53
CA ARG A 47 92.37 63.99 59.20
C ARG A 47 92.91 63.46 60.51
N VAL A 48 94.13 63.86 60.88
CA VAL A 48 94.78 63.50 62.14
C VAL A 48 95.41 64.74 62.76
N ALA A 49 95.31 64.87 64.09
CA ALA A 49 96.03 65.86 64.86
C ALA A 49 96.86 65.18 65.95
N VAL A 50 97.97 65.81 66.34
CA VAL A 50 98.92 65.30 67.36
C VAL A 50 99.16 66.36 68.44
N THR A 51 99.37 65.93 69.68
CA THR A 51 99.82 66.79 70.79
C THR A 51 101.02 66.15 71.50
N ARG A 52 101.94 66.98 72.03
CA ARG A 52 103.14 66.55 72.77
C ARG A 52 102.95 66.56 74.29
N GLY A 53 101.72 66.76 74.77
CA GLY A 53 101.41 66.81 76.21
C GLY A 53 101.42 68.22 76.81
N ASP A 54 101.55 69.26 75.98
CA ASP A 54 101.42 70.68 76.34
C ASP A 54 99.97 71.22 76.20
N GLY A 55 99.02 70.35 75.85
CA GLY A 55 97.61 70.70 75.65
C GLY A 55 97.30 71.34 74.29
N THR A 56 98.31 71.64 73.47
CA THR A 56 98.10 72.18 72.12
C THR A 56 98.04 71.05 71.09
N TRP A 57 97.00 71.06 70.24
CA TRP A 57 96.83 70.08 69.17
C TRP A 57 97.25 70.69 67.84
N THR A 58 98.21 70.06 67.18
CA THR A 58 98.64 70.45 65.83
C THR A 58 98.01 69.49 64.82
N GLU A 59 97.19 70.01 63.91
CA GLU A 59 96.67 69.24 62.78
C GLU A 59 97.78 68.91 61.79
N ALA A 60 97.74 67.71 61.19
CA ALA A 60 98.66 67.34 60.14
C ALA A 60 98.34 68.12 58.86
N GLU A 61 99.37 68.66 58.20
CA GLU A 61 99.23 69.52 57.01
C GLU A 61 98.73 68.77 55.75
N ALA A 62 98.63 67.43 55.77
CA ALA A 62 98.19 66.62 54.64
C ALA A 62 97.03 65.67 55.02
N PRO A 63 95.76 66.03 54.70
CA PRO A 63 94.62 65.14 54.86
C PRO A 63 94.58 64.07 53.76
N LEU A 64 94.08 62.86 54.07
CA LEU A 64 94.00 61.73 53.13
C LEU A 64 92.58 61.56 52.56
N PRO A 65 92.33 61.83 51.27
CA PRO A 65 91.04 61.56 50.65
C PRO A 65 90.83 60.05 50.42
N ILE A 66 89.66 59.54 50.78
CA ILE A 66 89.22 58.15 50.59
C ILE A 66 87.94 58.18 49.75
N LEU A 67 87.97 57.54 48.58
CA LEU A 67 86.80 57.35 47.73
C LEU A 67 86.34 55.90 47.86
N VAL A 68 85.09 55.70 48.29
CA VAL A 68 84.45 54.38 48.29
C VAL A 68 83.50 54.33 47.09
N GLU A 69 83.79 53.49 46.11
CA GLU A 69 82.97 53.33 44.91
C GLU A 69 81.74 52.43 45.17
N PRO A 70 80.57 52.72 44.55
CA PRO A 70 79.38 51.88 44.69
C PRO A 70 79.55 50.52 44.03
N ARG A 71 78.91 49.48 44.62
CA ARG A 71 78.96 48.12 44.05
C ARG A 71 78.10 48.03 42.79
N ALA A 72 78.43 47.11 41.88
CA ALA A 72 77.76 47.01 40.58
C ALA A 72 76.21 46.95 40.64
N HIS A 73 75.63 46.22 41.60
CA HIS A 73 74.17 46.10 41.76
C HIS A 73 73.49 47.34 42.37
N GLU A 74 74.28 48.23 42.99
CA GLU A 74 73.80 49.49 43.55
C GLU A 74 73.69 50.58 42.49
N THR A 75 74.31 50.37 41.32
CA THR A 75 74.26 51.31 40.19
C THR A 75 72.90 51.27 39.46
N GLY A 76 72.41 52.44 39.04
CA GLY A 76 71.13 52.54 38.34
C GLY A 76 71.11 51.82 36.98
N TRP A 77 72.23 51.85 36.25
CA TRP A 77 72.33 51.20 34.95
C TRP A 77 72.20 49.67 35.04
N PHE A 78 72.71 49.05 36.12
CA PHE A 78 72.60 47.60 36.33
C PHE A 78 71.15 47.16 36.53
N ARG A 79 70.35 47.96 37.27
CA ARG A 79 68.91 47.68 37.47
C ARG A 79 68.13 47.81 36.18
N VAL A 80 68.47 48.81 35.35
CA VAL A 80 67.87 48.96 34.00
C VAL A 80 68.20 47.76 33.13
N LEU A 81 69.45 47.29 33.16
CA LEU A 81 69.87 46.10 32.41
C LEU A 81 69.14 44.84 32.88
N LEU A 82 68.96 44.67 34.20
CA LEU A 82 68.20 43.55 34.76
C LEU A 82 66.72 43.59 34.37
N ALA A 83 66.09 44.77 34.44
CA ALA A 83 64.71 44.96 34.01
C ALA A 83 64.54 44.65 32.51
N LEU A 84 65.47 45.11 31.67
CA LEU A 84 65.48 44.80 30.24
C LEU A 84 65.62 43.29 29.99
N ALA A 85 66.51 42.61 30.71
CA ALA A 85 66.68 41.16 30.59
C ALA A 85 65.39 40.40 30.96
N LEU A 86 64.68 40.82 32.01
CA LEU A 86 63.37 40.26 32.39
C LEU A 86 62.30 40.47 31.32
N VAL A 87 62.22 41.67 30.72
CA VAL A 87 61.28 41.96 29.63
C VAL A 87 61.58 41.12 28.40
N LEU A 88 62.85 40.97 28.03
CA LEU A 88 63.27 40.14 26.90
C LEU A 88 62.97 38.66 27.16
N ALA A 89 63.19 38.17 28.39
CA ALA A 89 62.84 36.81 28.77
C ALA A 89 61.31 36.56 28.68
N ALA A 90 60.50 37.51 29.15
CA ALA A 90 59.03 37.42 29.06
C ALA A 90 58.54 37.46 27.60
N ALA A 91 59.10 38.34 26.77
CA ALA A 91 58.79 38.41 25.34
C ALA A 91 59.22 37.13 24.60
N GLY A 92 60.37 36.56 24.97
CA GLY A 92 60.84 35.27 24.48
C GLY A 92 59.86 34.14 24.82
N LEU A 93 59.44 34.05 26.08
CA LEU A 93 58.48 33.03 26.54
C LEU A 93 57.11 33.18 25.86
N TRP A 94 56.62 34.42 25.71
CA TRP A 94 55.36 34.70 25.04
C TRP A 94 55.41 34.31 23.55
N SER A 95 56.48 34.71 22.85
CA SER A 95 56.65 34.36 21.44
C SER A 95 56.82 32.86 21.22
N TRP A 96 57.52 32.15 22.12
CA TRP A 96 57.62 30.69 22.09
C TRP A 96 56.25 30.02 22.30
N ARG A 97 55.49 30.44 23.32
CA ARG A 97 54.15 29.90 23.59
C ARG A 97 53.18 30.17 22.43
N ALA A 98 53.25 31.36 21.83
CA ALA A 98 52.42 31.71 20.68
C ALA A 98 52.75 30.88 19.43
N ARG A 99 54.03 30.50 19.23
CA ARG A 99 54.42 29.57 18.15
C ARG A 99 53.87 28.17 18.40
N LEU A 100 54.03 27.66 19.62
CA LEU A 100 53.54 26.33 20.01
C LEU A 100 52.02 26.18 19.83
N LEU A 101 51.24 27.19 20.22
CA LEU A 101 49.79 27.19 20.05
C LEU A 101 49.38 27.20 18.57
N ARG A 102 50.10 27.95 17.73
CA ARG A 102 49.84 27.99 16.29
C ARG A 102 50.16 26.65 15.61
N GLU A 103 51.22 25.97 16.04
CA GLU A 103 51.57 24.65 15.51
C GLU A 103 50.48 23.62 15.87
N ARG A 104 50.05 23.59 17.13
CA ARG A 104 48.94 22.70 17.56
C ARG A 104 47.63 22.99 16.83
N ALA A 105 47.30 24.27 16.61
CA ALA A 105 46.08 24.66 15.89
C ALA A 105 46.08 24.10 14.45
N ARG A 106 47.21 24.21 13.74
CA ARG A 106 47.35 23.66 12.37
C ARG A 106 47.26 22.13 12.35
N GLU A 107 47.82 21.46 13.36
CA GLU A 107 47.73 20.01 13.47
C GLU A 107 46.28 19.56 13.70
N LEU A 108 45.57 20.24 14.61
CA LEU A 108 44.13 20.01 14.85
C LEU A 108 43.30 20.24 13.59
N GLU A 109 43.53 21.35 12.87
CA GLU A 109 42.85 21.64 11.60
C GLU A 109 43.08 20.53 10.56
N ARG A 110 44.32 20.03 10.46
CA ARG A 110 44.64 18.94 9.53
C ARG A 110 43.91 17.64 9.90
N ILE A 111 43.91 17.27 11.18
CA ILE A 111 43.20 16.07 11.66
C ILE A 111 41.70 16.20 11.44
N VAL A 112 41.11 17.36 11.73
CA VAL A 112 39.69 17.61 11.49
C VAL A 112 39.39 17.49 10.01
N TRP A 113 40.19 18.11 9.14
CA TRP A 113 40.00 18.03 7.69
C TRP A 113 40.07 16.60 7.16
N GLU A 114 41.06 15.83 7.61
CA GLU A 114 41.22 14.41 7.24
C GLU A 114 40.00 13.58 7.69
N ARG A 115 39.56 13.77 8.94
CA ARG A 115 38.38 13.06 9.48
C ARG A 115 37.08 13.48 8.82
N THR A 116 36.90 14.75 8.48
CA THR A 116 35.70 15.21 7.77
C THR A 116 35.65 14.63 6.37
N ALA A 117 36.79 14.58 5.65
CA ALA A 117 36.85 13.99 4.32
C ALA A 117 36.60 12.48 4.34
N GLU A 118 37.16 11.76 5.33
CA GLU A 118 36.92 10.33 5.52
C GLU A 118 35.44 10.03 5.80
N LEU A 119 34.82 10.79 6.70
CA LEU A 119 33.40 10.66 7.03
C LEU A 119 32.49 10.98 5.85
N GLU A 120 32.82 11.99 5.03
CA GLU A 120 32.08 12.31 3.82
C GLU A 120 32.15 11.18 2.81
N HIS A 121 33.33 10.59 2.62
CA HIS A 121 33.51 9.45 1.73
C HIS A 121 32.74 8.21 2.21
N GLU A 122 32.79 7.92 3.51
CA GLU A 122 32.05 6.80 4.11
C GLU A 122 30.54 7.00 4.00
N LYS A 123 30.03 8.22 4.23
CA LYS A 123 28.63 8.57 4.01
C LYS A 123 28.22 8.40 2.55
N GLU A 124 29.06 8.80 1.61
CA GLU A 124 28.77 8.66 0.18
C GLU A 124 28.69 7.18 -0.24
N ILE A 125 29.62 6.34 0.22
CA ILE A 125 29.58 4.89 -0.01
C ILE A 125 28.31 4.29 0.58
N THR A 126 27.98 4.64 1.82
CA THR A 126 26.80 4.14 2.53
C THR A 126 25.51 4.55 1.81
N ALA A 127 25.41 5.80 1.36
CA ALA A 127 24.27 6.30 0.61
C ALA A 127 24.10 5.57 -0.73
N ARG A 128 25.20 5.32 -1.45
CA ARG A 128 25.17 4.53 -2.70
C ARG A 128 24.73 3.09 -2.45
N GLN A 129 25.22 2.45 -1.39
CA GLN A 129 24.81 1.11 -1.00
C GLN A 129 23.32 1.04 -0.66
N ALA A 130 22.82 1.99 0.13
CA ALA A 130 21.40 2.08 0.46
C ALA A 130 20.52 2.27 -0.78
N SER A 131 20.93 3.13 -1.71
CA SER A 131 20.22 3.34 -2.98
C SER A 131 20.20 2.08 -3.85
N ALA A 132 21.33 1.38 -3.98
CA ALA A 132 21.43 0.14 -4.75
C ALA A 132 20.55 -0.97 -4.15
N LEU A 133 20.50 -1.06 -2.82
CA LEU A 133 19.63 -2.02 -2.12
C LEU A 133 18.16 -1.73 -2.42
N ALA A 134 17.75 -0.46 -2.32
CA ALA A 134 16.38 -0.04 -2.61
C ALA A 134 15.98 -0.28 -4.07
N GLU A 135 16.89 -0.08 -5.03
CA GLU A 135 16.65 -0.41 -6.44
C GLU A 135 16.46 -1.92 -6.66
N LEU A 136 17.30 -2.74 -6.00
CA LEU A 136 17.18 -4.19 -6.05
C LEU A 136 15.83 -4.67 -5.49
N ASP A 137 15.39 -4.13 -4.36
CA ASP A 137 14.10 -4.49 -3.76
C ASP A 137 12.92 -4.06 -4.65
N ARG A 138 12.99 -2.87 -5.26
CA ARG A 138 11.99 -2.45 -6.26
C ARG A 138 12.00 -3.33 -7.51
N ALA A 139 13.17 -3.78 -7.96
CA ALA A 139 13.29 -4.67 -9.11
C ALA A 139 12.69 -6.06 -8.78
N LYS A 140 12.97 -6.60 -7.58
CA LYS A 140 12.34 -7.83 -7.09
C LYS A 140 10.81 -7.70 -7.03
N GLY A 141 10.29 -6.63 -6.43
CA GLY A 141 8.84 -6.40 -6.36
C GLY A 141 8.17 -6.36 -7.74
N ARG A 142 8.78 -5.66 -8.71
CA ARG A 142 8.32 -5.63 -10.12
C ARG A 142 8.37 -7.02 -10.78
N PHE A 143 9.45 -7.76 -10.55
CA PHE A 143 9.60 -9.12 -11.08
C PHE A 143 8.49 -10.05 -10.58
N PHE A 144 8.20 -10.05 -9.27
CA PHE A 144 7.13 -10.86 -8.71
C PHE A 144 5.73 -10.42 -9.17
N ALA A 145 5.52 -9.12 -9.35
CA ALA A 145 4.28 -8.60 -9.93
C ALA A 145 4.06 -9.10 -11.36
N ASN A 146 5.10 -9.10 -12.19
CA ASN A 146 5.01 -9.58 -13.57
C ASN A 146 4.80 -11.09 -13.63
N ILE A 147 5.54 -11.86 -12.83
CA ILE A 147 5.37 -13.32 -12.72
C ILE A 147 3.96 -13.69 -12.29
N THR A 148 3.39 -12.93 -11.35
CA THR A 148 2.01 -13.11 -10.92
C THR A 148 1.04 -13.08 -12.10
N HIS A 149 1.22 -12.09 -12.96
CA HIS A 149 0.39 -11.89 -14.15
C HIS A 149 0.60 -13.03 -15.15
N GLU A 150 1.85 -13.35 -15.47
CA GLU A 150 2.21 -14.42 -16.40
C GLU A 150 1.68 -15.79 -15.97
N PHE A 151 1.54 -16.05 -14.67
CA PHE A 151 0.94 -17.29 -14.19
C PHE A 151 -0.59 -17.26 -14.09
N ARG A 152 -1.21 -16.14 -13.72
CA ARG A 152 -2.68 -16.04 -13.58
C ARG A 152 -3.42 -16.17 -14.91
N THR A 153 -2.87 -15.64 -15.99
CA THR A 153 -3.46 -15.69 -17.33
C THR A 153 -3.67 -17.13 -17.85
N PRO A 154 -2.64 -17.99 -17.96
CA PRO A 154 -2.84 -19.37 -18.39
C PRO A 154 -3.73 -20.16 -17.43
N LEU A 155 -3.69 -19.85 -16.12
CA LEU A 155 -4.59 -20.46 -15.15
C LEU A 155 -6.06 -20.09 -15.33
N THR A 156 -6.35 -18.85 -15.73
CA THR A 156 -7.71 -18.41 -16.06
C THR A 156 -8.25 -19.21 -17.25
N LEU A 157 -7.42 -19.36 -18.28
CA LEU A 157 -7.75 -20.11 -19.50
C LEU A 157 -7.88 -21.62 -19.30
N ILE A 158 -7.30 -22.18 -18.23
CA ILE A 158 -7.49 -23.58 -17.85
C ILE A 158 -8.69 -23.74 -16.92
N LEU A 159 -8.78 -22.93 -15.87
CA LEU A 159 -9.78 -23.09 -14.82
C LEU A 159 -11.19 -22.71 -15.29
N GLY A 160 -11.32 -21.63 -16.07
CA GLY A 160 -12.60 -21.15 -16.57
C GLY A 160 -13.33 -22.22 -17.38
N PRO A 161 -12.77 -22.67 -18.52
CA PRO A 161 -13.38 -23.72 -19.34
C PRO A 161 -13.63 -25.02 -18.57
N LEU A 162 -12.72 -25.45 -17.69
CA LEU A 162 -12.94 -26.63 -16.86
C LEU A 162 -14.14 -26.46 -15.91
N ARG A 163 -14.36 -25.27 -15.32
CA ARG A 163 -15.54 -25.01 -14.50
C ARG A 163 -16.81 -25.01 -15.33
N ASP A 164 -16.80 -24.36 -16.49
CA ASP A 164 -17.94 -24.30 -17.41
C ASP A 164 -18.44 -25.70 -17.80
N LEU A 165 -17.50 -26.62 -18.05
CA LEU A 165 -17.79 -28.03 -18.32
C LEU A 165 -18.34 -28.79 -17.10
N THR A 166 -17.99 -28.38 -15.88
CA THR A 166 -18.53 -28.99 -14.64
C THR A 166 -20.01 -28.61 -14.46
N VAL A 167 -20.34 -27.36 -14.75
CA VAL A 167 -21.69 -26.79 -14.55
C VAL A 167 -22.62 -27.14 -15.72
N GLY A 168 -22.13 -27.87 -16.72
CA GLY A 168 -22.93 -28.34 -17.86
C GLY A 168 -23.25 -27.23 -18.87
N ARG A 169 -22.47 -26.14 -18.87
CA ARG A 169 -22.72 -24.93 -19.67
C ARG A 169 -22.69 -25.18 -21.19
N HIS A 170 -21.93 -26.18 -21.60
CA HIS A 170 -21.82 -26.64 -23.00
C HIS A 170 -22.40 -28.06 -23.18
N GLY A 171 -23.29 -28.49 -22.28
CA GLY A 171 -23.80 -29.85 -22.19
C GLY A 171 -23.10 -30.66 -21.10
N LEU A 172 -23.77 -31.73 -20.64
CA LEU A 172 -23.24 -32.63 -19.61
C LEU A 172 -22.15 -33.53 -20.19
N LEU A 173 -21.01 -33.63 -19.50
CA LEU A 173 -19.94 -34.53 -19.86
C LEU A 173 -20.37 -36.01 -19.71
N PRO A 174 -19.99 -36.90 -20.63
CA PRO A 174 -20.16 -38.34 -20.42
C PRO A 174 -19.44 -38.81 -19.15
N ALA A 175 -20.04 -39.75 -18.41
CA ALA A 175 -19.51 -40.24 -17.12
C ALA A 175 -18.05 -40.72 -17.19
N ALA A 176 -17.62 -41.27 -18.33
CA ALA A 176 -16.24 -41.70 -18.56
C ALA A 176 -15.23 -40.53 -18.57
N VAL A 177 -15.64 -39.36 -19.05
CA VAL A 177 -14.79 -38.15 -19.15
C VAL A 177 -14.82 -37.35 -17.84
N HIS A 178 -15.90 -37.48 -17.06
CA HIS A 178 -16.10 -36.77 -15.80
C HIS A 178 -14.94 -36.98 -14.80
N ALA A 179 -14.47 -38.22 -14.66
CA ALA A 179 -13.37 -38.53 -13.74
C ALA A 179 -12.03 -37.87 -14.14
N GLN A 180 -11.75 -37.80 -15.45
CA GLN A 180 -10.54 -37.15 -15.99
C GLN A 180 -10.63 -35.63 -15.88
N HIS A 181 -11.80 -35.07 -16.19
CA HIS A 181 -12.08 -33.65 -16.09
C HIS A 181 -11.97 -33.14 -14.64
N GLU A 182 -12.54 -33.86 -13.66
CA GLU A 182 -12.35 -33.50 -12.26
C GLU A 182 -10.87 -33.56 -11.84
N MET A 183 -10.11 -34.53 -12.37
CA MET A 183 -8.67 -34.62 -12.11
C MET A 183 -7.93 -33.40 -12.66
N MET A 184 -8.23 -32.96 -13.89
CA MET A 184 -7.65 -31.75 -14.48
C MET A 184 -7.98 -30.51 -13.64
N LEU A 185 -9.24 -30.37 -13.23
CA LEU A 185 -9.71 -29.24 -12.42
C LEU A 185 -9.04 -29.22 -11.03
N ARG A 186 -8.88 -30.38 -10.39
CA ARG A 186 -8.13 -30.50 -9.12
C ARG A 186 -6.67 -30.09 -9.27
N ASN A 187 -6.01 -30.50 -10.35
CA ASN A 187 -4.61 -30.13 -10.62
C ASN A 187 -4.44 -28.65 -10.94
N ALA A 188 -5.33 -28.07 -11.76
CA ALA A 188 -5.32 -26.64 -12.06
C ALA A 188 -5.52 -25.80 -10.78
N ARG A 189 -6.45 -26.19 -9.90
CA ARG A 189 -6.63 -25.57 -8.58
C ARG A 189 -5.41 -25.74 -7.68
N ARG A 190 -4.70 -26.88 -7.76
CA ARG A 190 -3.45 -27.10 -7.02
C ARG A 190 -2.37 -26.14 -7.51
N LEU A 191 -2.18 -25.97 -8.83
CA LEU A 191 -1.25 -24.99 -9.38
C LEU A 191 -1.57 -23.57 -8.92
N LEU A 192 -2.84 -23.15 -8.97
CA LEU A 192 -3.24 -21.82 -8.51
C LEU A 192 -2.84 -21.58 -7.04
N ARG A 193 -3.09 -22.56 -6.16
CA ARG A 193 -2.68 -22.47 -4.76
C ARG A 193 -1.16 -22.37 -4.61
N LEU A 194 -0.39 -23.14 -5.38
CA LEU A 194 1.07 -23.09 -5.34
C LEU A 194 1.59 -21.71 -5.75
N ILE A 195 1.08 -21.18 -6.85
CA ILE A 195 1.47 -19.88 -7.36
C ILE A 195 1.12 -18.79 -6.35
N ASN A 196 -0.11 -18.77 -5.82
CA ASN A 196 -0.49 -17.80 -4.80
C ASN A 196 0.43 -17.88 -3.57
N GLN A 197 0.77 -19.08 -3.09
CA GLN A 197 1.71 -19.25 -1.96
C GLN A 197 3.12 -18.70 -2.25
N VAL A 198 3.65 -18.90 -3.46
CA VAL A 198 4.95 -18.33 -3.87
C VAL A 198 4.87 -16.81 -3.91
N LEU A 199 3.76 -16.26 -4.38
CA LEU A 199 3.56 -14.81 -4.49
C LEU A 199 3.36 -14.15 -3.13
N ASP A 200 2.61 -14.78 -2.23
CA ASP A 200 2.42 -14.31 -0.86
C ASP A 200 3.78 -14.25 -0.14
N LEU A 201 4.60 -15.29 -0.30
CA LEU A 201 5.97 -15.33 0.23
C LEU A 201 6.85 -14.20 -0.35
N ALA A 202 6.79 -13.99 -1.66
CA ALA A 202 7.55 -12.93 -2.31
C ALA A 202 7.18 -11.52 -1.83
N ARG A 203 5.89 -11.28 -1.53
CA ARG A 203 5.39 -10.01 -1.00
C ARG A 203 5.83 -9.78 0.44
N LEU A 204 5.84 -10.84 1.24
CA LEU A 204 6.36 -10.82 2.61
C LEU A 204 7.85 -10.45 2.62
N GLU A 205 8.67 -11.07 1.77
CA GLU A 205 10.10 -10.76 1.66
C GLU A 205 10.38 -9.32 1.25
N SER A 206 9.54 -8.72 0.40
CA SER A 206 9.69 -7.32 -0.01
C SER A 206 9.16 -6.31 1.01
N GLY A 207 8.68 -6.77 2.17
CA GLY A 207 8.06 -5.91 3.20
C GLY A 207 6.78 -5.22 2.72
N GLY A 208 6.14 -5.75 1.67
CA GLY A 208 5.00 -5.12 1.01
C GLY A 208 3.64 -5.51 1.61
N LEU A 209 3.61 -6.48 2.52
CA LEU A 209 2.38 -6.88 3.20
C LEU A 209 2.10 -5.92 4.36
N THR A 210 1.19 -4.98 4.15
CA THR A 210 0.63 -4.14 5.21
C THR A 210 -0.55 -4.87 5.84
N LEU A 211 -0.45 -5.16 7.15
CA LEU A 211 -1.54 -5.80 7.89
C LEU A 211 -2.60 -4.77 8.25
N ASP A 212 -3.87 -5.08 7.95
CA ASP A 212 -5.02 -4.36 8.49
C ASP A 212 -5.50 -5.05 9.77
N ALA A 213 -4.62 -5.03 10.78
CA ALA A 213 -4.88 -5.68 12.06
C ALA A 213 -5.90 -4.88 12.88
N ALA A 214 -6.95 -5.58 13.33
CA ALA A 214 -7.98 -5.01 14.20
C ALA A 214 -8.20 -5.90 15.44
N PRO A 215 -8.68 -5.33 16.56
CA PRO A 215 -9.12 -6.11 17.72
C PRO A 215 -10.20 -7.12 17.33
N ARG A 216 -9.88 -8.41 17.39
CA ARG A 216 -10.80 -9.51 17.05
C ARG A 216 -10.66 -10.68 18.00
N ASP A 217 -11.74 -11.43 18.13
CA ASP A 217 -11.81 -12.62 18.98
C ASP A 217 -11.21 -13.84 18.27
N LEU A 218 -10.06 -14.30 18.76
CA LEU A 218 -9.35 -15.44 18.20
C LEU A 218 -10.09 -16.77 18.43
N VAL A 219 -10.87 -16.89 19.51
CA VAL A 219 -11.65 -18.10 19.81
C VAL A 219 -12.75 -18.29 18.76
N GLU A 220 -13.46 -17.22 18.41
CA GLU A 220 -14.49 -17.24 17.37
C GLU A 220 -13.93 -17.67 16.02
N LEU A 221 -12.79 -17.08 15.62
CA LEU A 221 -12.11 -17.42 14.39
C LEU A 221 -11.65 -18.89 14.38
N ALA A 222 -10.97 -19.34 15.45
CA ALA A 222 -10.47 -20.71 15.54
C ALA A 222 -11.62 -21.75 15.55
N LEU A 223 -12.73 -21.46 16.22
CA LEU A 223 -13.91 -22.32 16.24
C LEU A 223 -14.56 -22.39 14.86
N ALA A 224 -14.74 -21.26 14.17
CA ALA A 224 -15.31 -21.21 12.83
C ALA A 224 -14.47 -22.02 11.83
N THR A 225 -13.14 -21.82 11.84
CA THR A 225 -12.22 -22.56 10.97
C THR A 225 -12.23 -24.05 11.29
N THR A 226 -12.22 -24.44 12.58
CA THR A 226 -12.26 -25.85 12.98
C THR A 226 -13.56 -26.52 12.52
N ARG A 227 -14.71 -25.85 12.67
CA ARG A 227 -16.01 -26.38 12.23
C ARG A 227 -16.07 -26.67 10.73
N SER A 228 -15.36 -25.89 9.91
CA SER A 228 -15.30 -26.11 8.45
C SER A 228 -14.73 -27.49 8.06
N PHE A 229 -13.94 -28.13 8.96
CA PHE A 229 -13.37 -29.47 8.73
C PHE A 229 -14.27 -30.62 9.18
N THR A 230 -15.41 -30.38 9.83
CA THR A 230 -16.34 -31.43 10.28
C THR A 230 -16.73 -32.40 9.16
N PRO A 231 -17.14 -31.94 7.95
CA PRO A 231 -17.51 -32.85 6.86
C PRO A 231 -16.32 -33.67 6.30
N LEU A 232 -15.09 -33.19 6.49
CA LEU A 232 -13.88 -33.94 6.10
C LEU A 232 -13.54 -34.99 7.17
N ALA A 233 -13.69 -34.63 8.45
CA ALA A 233 -13.49 -35.50 9.59
C ALA A 233 -14.40 -36.72 9.53
N GLU A 234 -15.70 -36.50 9.29
CA GLU A 234 -16.70 -37.56 9.10
C GLU A 234 -16.34 -38.48 7.93
N ARG A 235 -16.02 -37.90 6.76
CA ARG A 235 -15.67 -38.68 5.56
C ARG A 235 -14.40 -39.51 5.72
N ARG A 236 -13.44 -39.07 6.54
CA ARG A 236 -12.20 -39.79 6.81
C ARG A 236 -12.26 -40.65 8.08
N GLY A 237 -13.34 -40.59 8.85
CA GLY A 237 -13.45 -41.27 10.14
C GLY A 237 -12.43 -40.78 11.17
N ILE A 238 -12.10 -39.48 11.17
CA ILE A 238 -11.18 -38.85 12.12
C ILE A 238 -12.00 -38.08 13.16
N ALA A 239 -11.71 -38.26 14.45
CA ALA A 239 -12.38 -37.51 15.52
C ALA A 239 -11.88 -36.06 15.55
N LEU A 240 -12.79 -35.09 15.51
CA LEU A 240 -12.47 -33.66 15.57
C LEU A 240 -13.02 -33.04 16.86
N ALA A 241 -12.18 -32.33 17.61
CA ALA A 241 -12.57 -31.64 18.84
C ALA A 241 -12.03 -30.21 18.87
N PHE A 242 -12.80 -29.30 19.48
CA PHE A 242 -12.39 -27.93 19.80
C PHE A 242 -12.62 -27.66 21.28
N HIS A 243 -11.62 -27.10 21.96
CA HIS A 243 -11.69 -26.72 23.36
C HIS A 243 -11.20 -25.28 23.54
N ALA A 244 -11.93 -24.49 24.34
CA ALA A 244 -11.49 -23.15 24.74
C ALA A 244 -11.55 -23.06 26.25
N GLU A 245 -10.46 -22.61 26.88
CA GLU A 245 -10.40 -22.35 28.33
C GLU A 245 -11.11 -21.04 28.67
N GLU A 246 -10.96 -20.02 27.82
CA GLU A 246 -11.66 -18.74 27.92
C GLU A 246 -12.72 -18.59 26.84
N ASP A 247 -13.80 -17.85 27.15
CA ASP A 247 -14.87 -17.57 26.20
C ASP A 247 -14.42 -16.66 25.05
N ARG A 248 -13.44 -15.78 25.30
CA ARG A 248 -12.95 -14.77 24.35
C ARG A 248 -11.47 -14.52 24.52
N LEU A 249 -10.73 -14.48 23.41
CA LEU A 249 -9.32 -14.09 23.37
C LEU A 249 -9.16 -12.96 22.36
N VAL A 250 -9.18 -11.72 22.83
CA VAL A 250 -9.11 -10.55 21.95
C VAL A 250 -7.65 -10.23 21.65
N THR A 251 -7.29 -10.32 20.37
CA THR A 251 -5.94 -10.06 19.85
C THR A 251 -6.02 -9.08 18.70
N ASN A 252 -4.96 -8.30 18.46
CA ASN A 252 -4.90 -7.44 17.29
C ASN A 252 -4.51 -8.27 16.06
N LEU A 253 -5.48 -8.61 15.21
CA LEU A 253 -5.25 -9.48 14.06
C LEU A 253 -6.02 -9.12 12.79
N GLU A 254 -5.47 -9.54 11.66
CA GLU A 254 -6.18 -9.59 10.38
C GLU A 254 -6.77 -10.99 10.21
N ALA A 255 -8.11 -11.09 10.26
CA ALA A 255 -8.82 -12.37 10.33
C ALA A 255 -8.46 -13.31 9.16
N GLU A 256 -8.35 -12.78 7.94
CA GLU A 256 -8.07 -13.58 6.74
C GLU A 256 -6.69 -14.26 6.81
N GLN A 257 -5.67 -13.58 7.33
CA GLN A 257 -4.31 -14.13 7.41
C GLN A 257 -4.20 -15.21 8.50
N ILE A 258 -4.79 -14.97 9.67
CA ILE A 258 -4.82 -15.98 10.73
C ILE A 258 -5.71 -17.17 10.35
N GLU A 259 -6.79 -16.95 9.60
CA GLU A 259 -7.58 -18.04 9.01
C GLU A 259 -6.73 -18.91 8.08
N LYS A 260 -5.93 -18.31 7.19
CA LYS A 260 -4.98 -19.05 6.32
C LYS A 260 -3.99 -19.89 7.13
N VAL A 261 -3.46 -19.36 8.22
CA VAL A 261 -2.57 -20.09 9.15
C VAL A 261 -3.29 -21.32 9.70
N LEU A 262 -4.48 -21.14 10.27
CA LEU A 262 -5.26 -22.22 10.87
C LEU A 262 -5.70 -23.27 9.85
N LEU A 263 -6.17 -22.85 8.67
CA LEU A 263 -6.50 -23.73 7.54
C LEU A 263 -5.29 -24.59 7.15
N ASN A 264 -4.09 -24.00 7.08
CA ASN A 264 -2.88 -24.72 6.74
C ASN A 264 -2.51 -25.76 7.81
N LEU A 265 -2.56 -25.40 9.09
CA LEU A 265 -2.28 -26.33 10.20
C LEU A 265 -3.30 -27.48 10.26
N LEU A 266 -4.60 -27.17 10.20
CA LEU A 266 -5.68 -28.16 10.20
C LEU A 266 -5.60 -29.08 8.98
N SER A 267 -5.37 -28.53 7.78
CA SER A 267 -5.24 -29.35 6.58
C SER A 267 -4.05 -30.31 6.66
N ASN A 268 -2.93 -29.90 7.28
CA ASN A 268 -1.80 -30.78 7.54
C ASN A 268 -2.16 -31.87 8.57
N ALA A 269 -2.80 -31.50 9.68
CA ALA A 269 -3.27 -32.46 10.69
C ALA A 269 -4.15 -33.56 10.05
N PHE A 270 -5.16 -33.17 9.26
CA PHE A 270 -6.04 -34.13 8.55
C PHE A 270 -5.34 -34.92 7.46
N LYS A 271 -4.30 -34.36 6.83
CA LYS A 271 -3.52 -35.00 5.76
C LYS A 271 -2.62 -36.11 6.29
N PHE A 272 -2.06 -35.93 7.48
CA PHE A 272 -1.08 -36.86 8.08
C PHE A 272 -1.65 -37.75 9.20
N THR A 273 -2.93 -37.60 9.52
CA THR A 273 -3.67 -38.48 10.43
C THR A 273 -4.40 -39.57 9.66
N GLU A 274 -4.23 -40.82 10.09
CA GLU A 274 -4.92 -41.98 9.51
C GLU A 274 -6.40 -42.06 9.97
N PRO A 275 -7.28 -42.74 9.21
CA PRO A 275 -8.65 -43.01 9.65
C PRO A 275 -8.70 -43.67 11.04
N GLY A 276 -9.59 -43.18 11.92
CA GLY A 276 -9.65 -43.58 13.33
C GLY A 276 -8.78 -42.76 14.28
N GLY A 277 -7.94 -41.86 13.75
CA GLY A 277 -7.17 -40.90 14.54
C GLY A 277 -8.01 -39.73 15.08
N ARG A 278 -7.34 -38.78 15.74
CA ARG A 278 -7.95 -37.60 16.38
C ARG A 278 -7.19 -36.33 16.03
N VAL A 279 -7.93 -35.26 15.76
CA VAL A 279 -7.44 -33.89 15.63
C VAL A 279 -8.15 -33.03 16.68
N GLU A 280 -7.39 -32.31 17.49
CA GLU A 280 -7.88 -31.48 18.59
C GLU A 280 -7.31 -30.07 18.47
N VAL A 281 -8.17 -29.07 18.61
CA VAL A 281 -7.79 -27.65 18.65
C VAL A 281 -8.09 -27.11 20.04
N THR A 282 -7.10 -26.52 20.69
CA THR A 282 -7.27 -25.85 21.99
C THR A 282 -7.00 -24.36 21.86
N ALA A 283 -7.73 -23.56 22.65
CA ALA A 283 -7.54 -22.12 22.78
C ALA A 283 -7.45 -21.76 24.26
N ALA A 284 -6.38 -21.09 24.67
CA ALA A 284 -6.13 -20.73 26.07
C ALA A 284 -5.39 -19.38 26.20
N ALA A 285 -5.53 -18.69 27.32
CA ALA A 285 -4.68 -17.55 27.68
C ALA A 285 -3.52 -18.00 28.57
N GLN A 286 -2.28 -17.75 28.15
CA GLN A 286 -1.08 -18.09 28.91
C GLN A 286 -0.11 -16.91 28.93
N GLY A 287 0.24 -16.42 30.11
CA GLY A 287 1.32 -15.43 30.27
C GLY A 287 1.09 -14.08 29.57
N GLY A 288 -0.16 -13.68 29.32
CA GLY A 288 -0.49 -12.47 28.55
C GLY A 288 -0.57 -12.68 27.04
N GLU A 289 -0.50 -13.93 26.58
CA GLU A 289 -0.64 -14.32 25.17
C GLU A 289 -1.85 -15.23 24.98
N ALA A 290 -2.48 -15.13 23.82
CA ALA A 290 -3.49 -16.07 23.33
C ALA A 290 -2.77 -17.23 22.65
N VAL A 291 -3.03 -18.45 23.11
CA VAL A 291 -2.38 -19.67 22.65
C VAL A 291 -3.40 -20.55 21.94
N ILE A 292 -3.14 -20.87 20.66
CA ILE A 292 -3.90 -21.88 19.91
C ILE A 292 -3.00 -23.09 19.67
N GLU A 293 -3.41 -24.27 20.11
CA GLU A 293 -2.71 -25.51 19.79
C GLU A 293 -3.54 -26.40 18.85
N VAL A 294 -2.96 -26.84 17.74
CA VAL A 294 -3.52 -27.82 16.83
C VAL A 294 -2.75 -29.12 17.02
N ARG A 295 -3.40 -30.13 17.60
CA ARG A 295 -2.83 -31.43 17.90
C ARG A 295 -3.43 -32.52 17.01
N ASP A 296 -2.59 -33.37 16.47
CA ASP A 296 -2.97 -34.55 15.69
C ASP A 296 -2.37 -35.83 16.28
N THR A 297 -2.97 -36.98 15.97
CA THR A 297 -2.44 -38.31 16.29
C THR A 297 -1.90 -39.01 15.05
N GLY A 298 -1.27 -38.25 14.14
CA GLY A 298 -0.72 -38.76 12.89
C GLY A 298 0.63 -39.44 13.06
N VAL A 299 1.35 -39.59 11.94
CA VAL A 299 2.65 -40.29 11.88
C VAL A 299 3.77 -39.61 12.69
N GLY A 300 3.59 -38.37 13.11
CA GLY A 300 4.62 -37.58 13.79
C GLY A 300 5.77 -37.14 12.88
N ILE A 301 6.71 -36.39 13.44
CA ILE A 301 7.86 -35.79 12.74
C ILE A 301 9.13 -36.20 13.47
N GLU A 302 10.15 -36.63 12.70
CA GLU A 302 11.45 -36.99 13.24
C GLU A 302 12.15 -35.77 13.91
N PRO A 303 12.82 -35.93 15.07
CA PRO A 303 13.43 -34.80 15.79
C PRO A 303 14.41 -33.98 14.95
N GLY A 304 15.17 -34.62 14.06
CA GLY A 304 16.10 -33.94 13.15
C GLY A 304 15.44 -33.11 12.04
N GLN A 305 14.15 -33.35 11.77
CA GLN A 305 13.38 -32.63 10.75
C GLN A 305 12.55 -31.49 11.36
N LEU A 306 12.33 -31.51 12.68
CA LEU A 306 11.39 -30.63 13.38
C LEU A 306 11.78 -29.14 13.33
N GLN A 307 13.06 -28.82 13.24
CA GLN A 307 13.52 -27.45 13.01
C GLN A 307 13.37 -27.00 11.55
N ARG A 308 13.38 -27.96 10.62
CA ARG A 308 13.38 -27.72 9.17
C ARG A 308 11.98 -27.70 8.57
N VAL A 309 10.94 -28.10 9.30
CA VAL A 309 9.55 -28.07 8.79
C VAL A 309 9.03 -26.66 8.48
N PHE A 310 9.70 -25.64 9.04
CA PHE A 310 9.44 -24.23 8.72
C PHE A 310 10.37 -23.67 7.64
N ASP A 311 11.34 -24.47 7.15
CA ASP A 311 12.20 -24.08 6.04
C ASP A 311 11.41 -24.09 4.73
N ARG A 312 11.71 -23.12 3.87
CA ARG A 312 11.06 -22.96 2.57
C ARG A 312 11.35 -24.15 1.67
N PHE A 313 10.32 -24.63 0.97
CA PHE A 313 10.37 -25.77 0.03
C PHE A 313 10.78 -27.10 0.67
N TYR A 314 10.87 -27.17 1.99
CA TYR A 314 11.25 -28.39 2.67
C TYR A 314 10.08 -29.37 2.73
N GLN A 315 10.34 -30.62 2.36
CA GLN A 315 9.42 -31.74 2.51
C GLN A 315 10.19 -32.92 3.10
N ALA A 316 9.61 -33.59 4.09
CA ALA A 316 10.19 -34.80 4.63
C ALA A 316 10.05 -35.94 3.60
N ASP A 317 11.18 -36.35 3.01
CA ASP A 317 11.29 -37.53 2.16
C ASP A 317 11.06 -38.78 2.99
N THR A 318 9.83 -39.28 3.03
CA THR A 318 9.53 -40.60 3.59
C THR A 318 8.69 -41.36 2.59
N SER A 319 9.00 -42.64 2.39
CA SER A 319 8.35 -43.52 1.42
C SER A 319 6.81 -43.62 1.57
N ALA A 320 6.25 -43.19 2.71
CA ALA A 320 4.82 -43.06 3.01
C ALA A 320 4.16 -41.75 2.49
N THR A 321 4.91 -40.69 2.18
CA THR A 321 4.37 -39.37 1.80
C THR A 321 4.11 -39.18 0.29
N ARG A 322 4.47 -40.15 -0.57
CA ARG A 322 4.25 -40.07 -2.03
C ARG A 322 2.80 -39.88 -2.49
N ARG A 323 1.80 -40.19 -1.65
CA ARG A 323 0.37 -39.96 -1.96
C ARG A 323 -0.08 -38.52 -1.66
N HIS A 324 0.73 -37.73 -0.97
CA HIS A 324 0.30 -36.50 -0.33
C HIS A 324 1.39 -35.41 -0.46
N GLU A 325 1.83 -35.10 -1.68
CA GLU A 325 2.78 -34.01 -1.94
C GLU A 325 2.19 -32.64 -1.55
N GLY A 326 2.87 -31.95 -0.63
CA GLY A 326 2.63 -30.52 -0.34
C GLY A 326 3.45 -29.63 -1.26
N SER A 327 3.47 -28.32 -1.00
CA SER A 327 4.36 -27.36 -1.68
C SER A 327 5.67 -27.13 -0.91
N GLY A 328 5.68 -27.43 0.39
CA GLY A 328 6.74 -27.03 1.32
C GLY A 328 6.73 -25.53 1.65
N ILE A 329 5.70 -24.78 1.26
CA ILE A 329 5.59 -23.31 1.49
C ILE A 329 4.60 -22.99 2.61
N GLY A 330 3.59 -23.83 2.84
CA GLY A 330 2.50 -23.52 3.75
C GLY A 330 2.93 -23.22 5.19
N LEU A 331 3.83 -24.03 5.77
CA LEU A 331 4.29 -23.84 7.16
C LEU A 331 5.25 -22.64 7.31
N SER A 332 6.11 -22.39 6.33
CA SER A 332 6.99 -21.21 6.35
C SER A 332 6.16 -19.92 6.25
N LEU A 333 5.17 -19.89 5.34
CA LEU A 333 4.23 -18.77 5.21
C LEU A 333 3.42 -18.56 6.49
N ALA A 334 2.91 -19.65 7.08
CA ALA A 334 2.15 -19.59 8.33
C ALA A 334 2.98 -18.98 9.49
N LYS A 335 4.27 -19.32 9.55
CA LYS A 335 5.19 -18.77 10.54
C LYS A 335 5.40 -17.27 10.34
N GLU A 336 5.72 -16.84 9.11
CA GLU A 336 5.92 -15.42 8.80
C GLU A 336 4.65 -14.58 9.06
N LEU A 337 3.46 -15.09 8.70
CA LEU A 337 2.19 -14.40 8.98
C LEU A 337 1.96 -14.22 10.49
N VAL A 338 2.24 -15.24 11.32
CA VAL A 338 2.12 -15.13 12.77
C VAL A 338 3.15 -14.16 13.35
N GLU A 339 4.37 -14.15 12.83
CA GLU A 339 5.43 -13.22 13.24
C GLU A 339 5.09 -11.76 12.90
N LEU A 340 4.47 -11.50 11.74
CA LEU A 340 3.98 -10.16 11.39
C LEU A 340 2.89 -9.65 12.35
N HIS A 341 2.11 -10.55 12.94
CA HIS A 341 1.13 -10.23 13.99
C HIS A 341 1.76 -10.08 15.38
N GLY A 342 3.09 -10.08 15.49
CA GLY A 342 3.82 -9.99 16.76
C GLY A 342 3.79 -11.29 17.57
N GLY A 343 3.44 -12.42 16.95
CA GLY A 343 3.32 -13.72 17.58
C GLY A 343 4.46 -14.68 17.31
N THR A 344 4.32 -15.92 17.78
CA THR A 344 5.24 -17.04 17.46
C THR A 344 4.49 -18.30 17.06
N LEU A 345 5.01 -19.03 16.06
CA LEU A 345 4.55 -20.36 15.67
C LEU A 345 5.64 -21.39 15.98
N SER A 346 5.29 -22.44 16.72
CA SER A 346 6.20 -23.52 17.13
C SER A 346 5.58 -24.89 16.92
N ALA A 347 6.40 -25.94 16.85
CA ALA A 347 5.95 -27.32 16.71
C ALA A 347 6.60 -28.22 17.77
N ARG A 348 5.87 -29.24 18.21
CA ARG A 348 6.35 -30.39 19.00
C ARG A 348 5.77 -31.64 18.38
N SER A 349 6.56 -32.70 18.26
CA SER A 349 6.09 -33.94 17.61
C SER A 349 6.93 -35.12 18.08
N GLN A 350 6.33 -36.30 18.10
CA GLN A 350 7.02 -37.57 18.32
C GLN A 350 6.61 -38.57 17.24
N PRO A 351 7.56 -39.27 16.60
CA PRO A 351 7.24 -40.29 15.60
C PRO A 351 6.26 -41.34 16.15
N GLY A 352 5.14 -41.53 15.45
CA GLY A 352 4.07 -42.47 15.82
C GLY A 352 3.05 -41.99 16.86
N GLU A 353 3.28 -40.86 17.54
CA GLU A 353 2.32 -40.30 18.51
C GLU A 353 1.57 -39.05 17.99
N GLY A 354 2.06 -38.47 16.88
CA GLY A 354 1.48 -37.30 16.22
C GLY A 354 2.22 -35.99 16.49
N SER A 355 1.63 -34.88 16.05
CA SER A 355 2.24 -33.55 16.14
C SER A 355 1.35 -32.54 16.85
N THR A 356 1.96 -31.47 17.37
CA THR A 356 1.28 -30.34 17.99
C THR A 356 1.93 -29.05 17.49
N PHE A 357 1.14 -28.21 16.84
CA PHE A 357 1.55 -26.88 16.39
C PHE A 357 0.91 -25.84 17.30
N THR A 358 1.72 -24.92 17.83
CA THR A 358 1.29 -23.91 18.81
C THR A 358 1.52 -22.52 18.23
N ILE A 359 0.43 -21.76 18.08
CA ILE A 359 0.42 -20.32 17.75
C ILE A 359 0.32 -19.54 19.07
N ARG A 360 1.14 -18.52 19.25
CA ARG A 360 1.05 -17.54 20.34
C ARG A 360 0.88 -16.15 19.75
N LEU A 361 -0.12 -15.40 20.21
CA LEU A 361 -0.38 -14.02 19.81
C LEU A 361 -0.52 -13.13 21.05
N PRO A 362 -0.06 -11.86 21.02
CA PRO A 362 -0.21 -10.97 22.17
C PRO A 362 -1.69 -10.65 22.43
N LEU A 363 -2.16 -10.81 23.67
CA LEU A 363 -3.50 -10.39 24.06
C LEU A 363 -3.56 -8.86 24.15
N LEU A 364 -4.68 -8.29 23.68
CA LEU A 364 -4.99 -6.89 23.94
C LEU A 364 -5.34 -6.71 25.43
N ALA A 365 -4.85 -5.64 26.01
CA ALA A 365 -5.22 -5.28 27.38
C ALA A 365 -6.73 -5.00 27.44
N ALA A 366 -7.38 -5.37 28.55
CA ALA A 366 -8.84 -5.24 28.73
C ALA A 366 -9.37 -3.81 28.50
N ALA A 367 -8.54 -2.78 28.63
CA ALA A 367 -8.89 -1.38 28.34
C ALA A 367 -8.98 -1.04 26.84
N GLU A 368 -8.26 -1.78 25.98
CA GLU A 368 -8.22 -1.58 24.52
C GLU A 368 -9.16 -2.52 23.76
N ALA A 369 -9.70 -3.53 24.44
CA ALA A 369 -10.62 -4.53 23.88
C ALA A 369 -12.03 -4.00 23.54
N GLY A 370 -12.30 -2.71 23.78
CA GLY A 370 -13.48 -1.98 23.28
C GLY A 370 -14.82 -2.68 23.54
N ASP A 371 -15.42 -2.40 24.70
CA ASP A 371 -16.74 -2.91 25.10
C ASP A 371 -17.82 -2.48 24.08
N THR A 372 -18.14 -3.36 23.13
CA THR A 372 -19.32 -3.22 22.30
C THR A 372 -20.14 -4.52 22.34
N HIS A 373 -21.18 -4.44 23.18
CA HIS A 373 -22.42 -5.23 23.24
C HIS A 373 -22.61 -6.29 24.34
N PRO A 374 -23.87 -6.45 24.82
CA PRO A 374 -24.17 -6.79 26.20
C PRO A 374 -24.42 -8.28 26.43
N GLY A 375 -23.98 -8.74 27.60
CA GLY A 375 -24.68 -9.72 28.43
C GLY A 375 -24.73 -11.16 27.91
N ARG A 376 -23.71 -11.95 28.23
CA ARG A 376 -23.90 -13.37 28.56
C ARG A 376 -23.01 -13.73 29.74
N ASP A 377 -23.66 -14.12 30.83
CA ASP A 377 -23.03 -14.50 32.09
C ASP A 377 -22.09 -15.70 31.89
N GLY A 378 -20.92 -15.59 32.53
CA GLY A 378 -19.87 -16.59 32.52
C GLY A 378 -20.34 -17.93 33.06
N THR A 379 -20.29 -18.94 32.20
CA THR A 379 -20.18 -20.33 32.60
C THR A 379 -19.18 -21.00 31.68
N SER A 380 -17.99 -21.31 32.24
CA SER A 380 -17.01 -22.23 31.68
C SER A 380 -17.71 -23.40 31.00
N ARG A 381 -17.64 -23.48 29.66
CA ARG A 381 -18.23 -24.59 28.91
C ARG A 381 -17.38 -25.85 29.11
N ALA A 382 -17.85 -26.72 30.00
CA ALA A 382 -17.40 -28.10 30.07
C ALA A 382 -17.71 -28.82 28.74
N TRP A 383 -16.69 -29.50 28.20
CA TRP A 383 -16.69 -30.53 27.15
C TRP A 383 -17.85 -30.48 26.13
N VAL A 384 -17.58 -29.96 24.93
CA VAL A 384 -18.48 -30.11 23.77
C VAL A 384 -17.86 -31.14 22.80
N PRO A 385 -18.24 -32.43 22.87
CA PRO A 385 -18.01 -33.31 21.75
C PRO A 385 -18.80 -32.77 20.56
N LEU A 386 -18.19 -32.65 19.38
CA LEU A 386 -18.94 -32.46 18.14
C LEU A 386 -19.63 -33.80 17.80
N ASP A 387 -20.60 -34.19 18.62
CA ASP A 387 -21.54 -35.27 18.36
C ASP A 387 -22.79 -34.70 17.67
N SER A 388 -23.35 -35.54 16.81
CA SER A 388 -24.39 -35.30 15.83
C SER A 388 -25.81 -35.15 16.39
N SER A 389 -26.00 -34.67 17.62
CA SER A 389 -27.35 -34.56 18.20
C SER A 389 -27.65 -33.29 19.00
N MET A 390 -27.69 -32.13 18.33
CA MET A 390 -28.44 -30.98 18.85
C MET A 390 -29.32 -30.30 17.80
N ARG A 391 -30.62 -30.63 17.85
CA ARG A 391 -31.70 -29.89 17.19
C ARG A 391 -31.85 -28.55 17.91
N ILE A 392 -31.22 -27.50 17.39
CA ILE A 392 -31.49 -26.13 17.84
C ILE A 392 -32.83 -25.68 17.23
N ARG A 393 -33.77 -25.32 18.11
CA ARG A 393 -34.98 -24.56 17.76
C ARG A 393 -34.51 -23.21 17.24
N ASN A 394 -34.66 -23.02 15.94
CA ASN A 394 -34.39 -21.77 15.25
C ASN A 394 -35.39 -20.71 15.74
N ARG A 395 -34.89 -19.68 16.44
CA ARG A 395 -35.63 -18.45 16.68
C ARG A 395 -34.69 -17.31 16.30
N ASP A 396 -35.07 -16.66 15.21
CA ASP A 396 -34.62 -15.35 14.73
C ASP A 396 -33.19 -15.26 14.17
N ALA A 397 -33.04 -15.65 12.90
CA ALA A 397 -32.18 -14.96 11.92
C ALA A 397 -32.61 -15.36 10.50
N GLY A 398 -33.22 -14.40 9.79
CA GLY A 398 -33.72 -14.58 8.44
C GLY A 398 -32.64 -14.50 7.36
N ALA A 399 -32.94 -15.19 6.26
CA ALA A 399 -32.47 -14.99 4.89
C ALA A 399 -31.04 -15.44 4.52
N ALA A 400 -30.84 -16.76 4.48
CA ALA A 400 -30.11 -17.40 3.38
C ALA A 400 -30.89 -18.67 2.97
N HIS A 401 -31.33 -18.70 1.72
CA HIS A 401 -32.17 -19.76 1.14
C HIS A 401 -31.32 -21.01 0.84
N PRO A 402 -31.67 -22.21 1.34
CA PRO A 402 -31.01 -23.44 0.97
C PRO A 402 -31.52 -24.00 -0.36
N LEU A 403 -30.59 -24.66 -1.06
CA LEU A 403 -30.78 -25.54 -2.20
C LEU A 403 -31.94 -26.52 -1.97
N VAL A 404 -32.87 -26.57 -2.92
CA VAL A 404 -33.89 -27.61 -3.00
C VAL A 404 -33.52 -28.53 -4.16
N GLU A 405 -32.89 -29.66 -3.84
CA GLU A 405 -33.06 -30.88 -4.63
C GLU A 405 -34.52 -31.31 -4.46
N ARG A 406 -35.28 -31.28 -5.56
CA ARG A 406 -36.55 -32.01 -5.67
C ARG A 406 -36.57 -32.77 -6.97
N GLU A 407 -36.57 -34.08 -6.80
CA GLU A 407 -36.98 -35.09 -7.77
C GLU A 407 -38.31 -34.67 -8.43
N LEU A 408 -38.36 -34.70 -9.76
CA LEU A 408 -39.60 -34.71 -10.52
C LEU A 408 -39.75 -36.08 -11.20
N HIS A 409 -40.58 -36.92 -10.58
CA HIS A 409 -41.20 -38.04 -11.26
C HIS A 409 -42.22 -37.54 -12.28
N ALA A 410 -42.13 -38.15 -13.47
CA ALA A 410 -43.14 -38.40 -14.48
C ALA A 410 -44.54 -37.80 -14.28
N ASN A 411 -44.96 -36.99 -15.25
CA ASN A 411 -46.24 -37.21 -15.91
C ASN A 411 -46.22 -36.64 -17.34
N GLY A 412 -46.69 -37.47 -18.27
CA GLY A 412 -46.70 -37.20 -19.71
C GLY A 412 -47.69 -36.10 -20.11
N GLY A 413 -47.28 -35.36 -21.12
CA GLY A 413 -48.08 -34.44 -21.92
C GLY A 413 -47.20 -34.00 -23.10
N ASP A 414 -47.71 -34.16 -24.31
CA ASP A 414 -47.01 -33.95 -25.58
C ASP A 414 -46.32 -32.57 -25.71
N PRO A 415 -45.22 -32.47 -26.48
CA PRO A 415 -44.39 -31.27 -26.56
C PRO A 415 -45.09 -30.19 -27.38
N VAL A 416 -45.41 -29.07 -26.73
CA VAL A 416 -45.72 -27.82 -27.46
C VAL A 416 -44.39 -27.12 -27.70
N GLU A 417 -43.89 -27.21 -28.94
CA GLU A 417 -42.81 -26.39 -29.47
C GLU A 417 -43.18 -24.90 -29.38
N ALA A 418 -42.79 -24.25 -28.29
CA ALA A 418 -42.66 -22.80 -28.25
C ALA A 418 -41.25 -22.46 -28.76
N ALA A 419 -41.15 -22.19 -30.06
CA ALA A 419 -39.94 -21.64 -30.67
C ALA A 419 -39.58 -20.31 -29.98
N VAL A 420 -38.55 -20.34 -29.13
CA VAL A 420 -37.85 -19.15 -28.66
C VAL A 420 -37.09 -18.60 -29.87
N ARG A 421 -37.66 -17.59 -30.54
CA ARG A 421 -36.94 -16.80 -31.53
C ARG A 421 -35.92 -15.93 -30.78
N GLU A 422 -34.64 -16.12 -31.06
CA GLU A 422 -33.58 -15.19 -30.64
C GLU A 422 -33.88 -13.77 -31.15
N PRO A 423 -33.62 -12.71 -30.36
CA PRO A 423 -33.75 -11.34 -30.83
C PRO A 423 -32.69 -11.06 -31.92
N ASP A 424 -33.07 -10.23 -32.90
CA ASP A 424 -32.22 -9.76 -34.01
C ASP A 424 -30.87 -9.21 -33.50
N GLU A 425 -29.76 -9.51 -34.19
CA GLU A 425 -28.38 -9.09 -33.81
C GLU A 425 -28.22 -7.57 -33.62
N ALA A 426 -29.10 -6.77 -34.23
CA ALA A 426 -29.06 -5.31 -34.18
C ALA A 426 -29.51 -4.68 -32.85
N ASP A 427 -30.17 -5.44 -31.96
CA ASP A 427 -30.78 -4.93 -30.71
C ASP A 427 -30.08 -5.47 -29.43
N ARG A 428 -28.96 -6.20 -29.59
CA ARG A 428 -28.21 -6.77 -28.45
C ARG A 428 -27.29 -5.71 -27.82
N THR A 429 -27.42 -5.57 -26.50
CA THR A 429 -26.53 -4.81 -25.63
C THR A 429 -25.05 -5.06 -25.98
N THR A 430 -24.28 -4.00 -26.21
CA THR A 430 -22.90 -4.11 -26.70
C THR A 430 -21.90 -4.02 -25.54
N VAL A 431 -20.99 -4.98 -25.44
CA VAL A 431 -19.88 -4.99 -24.46
C VAL A 431 -18.56 -4.96 -25.22
N LEU A 432 -17.70 -3.99 -24.89
CA LEU A 432 -16.34 -3.92 -25.42
C LEU A 432 -15.38 -4.66 -24.46
N VAL A 433 -14.60 -5.59 -24.97
CA VAL A 433 -13.60 -6.37 -24.24
C VAL A 433 -12.21 -5.96 -24.70
N VAL A 434 -11.40 -5.45 -23.78
CA VAL A 434 -10.04 -4.96 -24.04
C VAL A 434 -9.05 -5.78 -23.20
N ASP A 435 -8.22 -6.59 -23.83
CA ASP A 435 -7.20 -7.40 -23.17
C ASP A 435 -6.09 -7.66 -24.19
N ASP A 436 -4.81 -7.67 -23.83
CA ASP A 436 -3.72 -7.89 -24.78
C ASP A 436 -3.59 -9.36 -25.19
N ASN A 437 -4.06 -10.27 -24.34
CA ASN A 437 -4.04 -11.70 -24.59
C ASN A 437 -5.24 -12.15 -25.46
N ALA A 438 -4.94 -12.63 -26.66
CA ALA A 438 -5.96 -13.09 -27.62
C ALA A 438 -6.82 -14.26 -27.09
N ASP A 439 -6.24 -15.16 -26.29
CA ASP A 439 -6.97 -16.29 -25.72
C ASP A 439 -7.92 -15.83 -24.61
N ILE A 440 -7.56 -14.83 -23.80
CA ILE A 440 -8.48 -14.24 -22.81
C ILE A 440 -9.63 -13.55 -23.52
N ARG A 441 -9.35 -12.75 -24.56
CA ARG A 441 -10.41 -12.11 -25.37
C ARG A 441 -11.37 -13.15 -25.95
N ALA A 442 -10.82 -14.20 -26.57
CA ALA A 442 -11.62 -15.30 -27.12
C ALA A 442 -12.47 -16.00 -26.04
N TYR A 443 -11.89 -16.29 -24.86
CA TYR A 443 -12.62 -16.91 -23.76
C TYR A 443 -13.76 -16.02 -23.25
N VAL A 444 -13.47 -14.74 -22.96
CA VAL A 444 -14.49 -13.77 -22.50
C VAL A 444 -15.58 -13.60 -23.55
N ARG A 445 -15.22 -13.54 -24.84
CA ARG A 445 -16.17 -13.50 -25.94
C ARG A 445 -17.09 -14.71 -25.93
N VAL A 446 -16.57 -15.92 -25.80
CA VAL A 446 -17.37 -17.15 -25.71
C VAL A 446 -18.33 -17.10 -24.51
N VAL A 447 -17.86 -16.60 -23.36
CA VAL A 447 -18.68 -16.45 -22.15
C VAL A 447 -19.81 -15.43 -22.37
N LEU A 448 -19.54 -14.26 -22.96
CA LEU A 448 -20.52 -13.16 -23.05
C LEU A 448 -21.44 -13.21 -24.29
N THR A 449 -21.03 -13.86 -25.39
CA THR A 449 -21.81 -13.92 -26.65
C THR A 449 -23.26 -14.42 -26.48
N PRO A 450 -23.58 -15.39 -25.59
CA PRO A 450 -24.97 -15.80 -25.38
C PRO A 450 -25.90 -14.68 -24.91
N GLY A 451 -25.39 -13.63 -24.24
CA GLY A 451 -26.19 -12.52 -23.70
C GLY A 451 -25.96 -11.17 -24.37
N PHE A 452 -24.81 -10.97 -25.03
CA PHE A 452 -24.33 -9.65 -25.43
C PHE A 452 -23.68 -9.67 -26.82
N ARG A 453 -23.71 -8.52 -27.51
CA ARG A 453 -22.86 -8.28 -28.68
C ARG A 453 -21.46 -7.90 -28.17
N VAL A 454 -20.45 -8.71 -28.49
CA VAL A 454 -19.09 -8.49 -28.01
C VAL A 454 -18.23 -7.83 -29.10
N VAL A 455 -17.63 -6.69 -28.76
CA VAL A 455 -16.58 -6.04 -29.56
C VAL A 455 -15.25 -6.26 -28.84
N GLU A 456 -14.17 -6.55 -29.56
CA GLU A 456 -12.86 -6.87 -28.97
C GLU A 456 -11.85 -5.77 -29.31
N ALA A 457 -10.87 -5.53 -28.45
CA ALA A 457 -9.69 -4.70 -28.71
C ALA A 457 -8.45 -5.27 -28.00
N ALA A 458 -7.27 -5.12 -28.61
CA ALA A 458 -6.02 -5.74 -28.17
C ALA A 458 -5.20 -4.86 -27.21
N ASP A 459 -5.60 -3.61 -26.99
CA ASP A 459 -4.92 -2.68 -26.07
C ASP A 459 -5.81 -1.46 -25.80
N GLY A 460 -5.38 -0.60 -24.87
CA GLY A 460 -6.18 0.56 -24.48
C GLY A 460 -6.34 1.64 -25.55
N GLU A 461 -5.40 1.84 -26.48
CA GLU A 461 -5.56 2.86 -27.53
C GLU A 461 -6.63 2.41 -28.54
N GLU A 462 -6.53 1.18 -29.03
CA GLU A 462 -7.55 0.56 -29.88
C GLU A 462 -8.91 0.46 -29.16
N GLY A 463 -8.88 0.17 -27.85
CA GLY A 463 -10.06 0.17 -26.99
C GLY A 463 -10.74 1.53 -26.91
N LEU A 464 -9.98 2.62 -26.78
CA LEU A 464 -10.51 3.98 -26.75
C LEU A 464 -11.12 4.38 -28.10
N GLU A 465 -10.45 4.05 -29.21
CA GLU A 465 -10.97 4.28 -30.57
C GLU A 465 -12.30 3.53 -30.79
N ARG A 466 -12.33 2.23 -30.48
CA ARG A 466 -13.56 1.43 -30.61
C ARG A 466 -14.67 1.87 -29.67
N ALA A 467 -14.35 2.35 -28.47
CA ALA A 467 -15.35 2.89 -27.56
C ALA A 467 -16.01 4.16 -28.13
N ARG A 468 -15.26 5.00 -28.86
CA ARG A 468 -15.80 6.20 -29.52
C ARG A 468 -16.64 5.89 -30.75
N GLU A 469 -16.26 4.87 -31.52
CA GLU A 469 -16.99 4.46 -32.72
C GLU A 469 -18.26 3.65 -32.41
N ALA A 470 -18.15 2.68 -31.50
CA ALA A 470 -19.21 1.72 -31.23
C ALA A 470 -20.13 2.11 -30.05
N LEU A 471 -19.72 3.07 -29.21
CA LEU A 471 -20.42 3.53 -28.00
C LEU A 471 -21.05 2.37 -27.20
N PRO A 472 -20.22 1.44 -26.68
CA PRO A 472 -20.70 0.25 -25.98
C PRO A 472 -21.48 0.59 -24.71
N ASP A 473 -22.37 -0.32 -24.29
CA ASP A 473 -23.09 -0.23 -23.02
C ASP A 473 -22.18 -0.48 -21.80
N LEU A 474 -21.03 -1.14 -21.99
CA LEU A 474 -20.03 -1.43 -20.97
C LEU A 474 -18.66 -1.73 -21.59
N VAL A 475 -17.59 -1.33 -20.92
CA VAL A 475 -16.20 -1.71 -21.25
C VAL A 475 -15.66 -2.64 -20.16
N LEU A 476 -15.11 -3.78 -20.57
CA LEU A 476 -14.35 -4.70 -19.74
C LEU A 476 -12.89 -4.62 -20.17
N ALA A 477 -12.00 -4.16 -19.31
CA ALA A 477 -10.60 -3.91 -19.69
C ALA A 477 -9.61 -4.56 -18.72
N ASP A 478 -8.54 -5.17 -19.23
CA ASP A 478 -7.42 -5.59 -18.41
C ASP A 478 -6.67 -4.39 -17.83
N VAL A 479 -6.18 -4.50 -16.61
CA VAL A 479 -5.40 -3.44 -15.98
C VAL A 479 -4.04 -3.29 -16.66
N MET A 480 -3.38 -4.41 -16.99
CA MET A 480 -2.00 -4.41 -17.49
C MET A 480 -1.97 -4.68 -18.99
N MET A 481 -1.86 -3.63 -19.80
CA MET A 481 -1.76 -3.74 -21.27
C MET A 481 -0.68 -2.79 -21.81
N PRO A 482 -0.07 -3.11 -22.96
CA PRO A 482 0.89 -2.21 -23.62
C PRO A 482 0.21 -0.92 -24.10
N ARG A 483 1.02 0.13 -24.31
CA ARG A 483 0.58 1.49 -24.69
C ARG A 483 -0.26 2.15 -23.62
N LEU A 484 -1.58 2.05 -23.72
CA LEU A 484 -2.53 2.60 -22.76
C LEU A 484 -3.04 1.46 -21.87
N ASP A 485 -2.76 1.57 -20.57
CA ASP A 485 -3.21 0.61 -19.57
C ASP A 485 -4.70 0.77 -19.25
N GLY A 486 -5.31 -0.21 -18.58
CA GLY A 486 -6.76 -0.20 -18.32
C GLY A 486 -7.21 0.99 -17.44
N ILE A 487 -6.34 1.45 -16.54
CA ILE A 487 -6.59 2.63 -15.70
C ILE A 487 -6.53 3.90 -16.55
N GLY A 488 -5.54 4.03 -17.44
CA GLY A 488 -5.44 5.11 -18.41
C GLY A 488 -6.63 5.15 -19.36
N LEU A 489 -7.09 3.99 -19.84
CA LEU A 489 -8.29 3.87 -20.65
C LEU A 489 -9.54 4.35 -19.90
N ALA A 490 -9.76 3.90 -18.66
CA ALA A 490 -10.89 4.35 -17.85
C ALA A 490 -10.89 5.87 -17.67
N ARG A 491 -9.71 6.45 -17.37
CA ARG A 491 -9.54 7.90 -17.22
C ARG A 491 -9.81 8.65 -18.54
N ALA A 492 -9.32 8.12 -19.66
CA ALA A 492 -9.54 8.72 -20.98
C ALA A 492 -11.02 8.70 -21.38
N LEU A 493 -11.72 7.61 -21.11
CA LEU A 493 -13.17 7.49 -21.36
C LEU A 493 -13.97 8.49 -20.51
N ARG A 494 -13.58 8.71 -19.25
CA ARG A 494 -14.19 9.71 -18.36
C ARG A 494 -13.90 11.15 -18.76
N GLY A 495 -12.79 11.42 -19.44
CA GLY A 495 -12.39 12.76 -19.87
C GLY A 495 -13.10 13.25 -21.15
N ASP A 496 -13.86 12.38 -21.82
CA ASP A 496 -14.52 12.67 -23.08
C ASP A 496 -16.05 12.65 -22.91
N PRO A 497 -16.77 13.77 -23.16
CA PRO A 497 -18.23 13.86 -22.98
C PRO A 497 -19.05 12.86 -23.79
N ALA A 498 -18.48 12.28 -24.86
CA ALA A 498 -19.16 11.26 -25.64
C ALA A 498 -19.11 9.87 -24.99
N THR A 499 -18.12 9.60 -24.13
CA THR A 499 -17.86 8.29 -23.54
C THR A 499 -17.92 8.26 -22.01
N ASP A 500 -18.08 9.42 -21.35
CA ASP A 500 -18.03 9.56 -19.90
C ASP A 500 -19.07 8.69 -19.14
N CYS A 501 -20.20 8.45 -19.78
CA CYS A 501 -21.33 7.70 -19.25
C CYS A 501 -21.18 6.17 -19.40
N ILE A 502 -20.14 5.70 -20.10
CA ILE A 502 -19.92 4.27 -20.34
C ILE A 502 -19.32 3.64 -19.08
N PRO A 503 -19.97 2.63 -18.48
CA PRO A 503 -19.42 1.97 -17.30
C PRO A 503 -18.19 1.10 -17.67
N VAL A 504 -17.19 1.08 -16.78
CA VAL A 504 -15.93 0.34 -16.97
C VAL A 504 -15.71 -0.66 -15.84
N ILE A 505 -15.53 -1.94 -16.19
CA ILE A 505 -15.09 -3.00 -15.27
C ILE A 505 -13.63 -3.34 -15.56
N LEU A 506 -12.77 -3.32 -14.54
CA LEU A 506 -11.36 -3.68 -14.68
C LEU A 506 -11.11 -5.15 -14.31
N LEU A 507 -10.45 -5.90 -15.20
CA LEU A 507 -9.90 -7.21 -14.90
C LEU A 507 -8.51 -7.04 -14.29
N THR A 508 -8.28 -7.56 -13.08
CA THR A 508 -7.02 -7.35 -12.36
C THR A 508 -6.38 -8.66 -11.91
N ALA A 509 -5.06 -8.75 -12.02
CA ALA A 509 -4.28 -9.83 -11.45
C ALA A 509 -3.89 -9.59 -9.98
N ARG A 510 -4.35 -8.54 -9.30
CA ARG A 510 -4.00 -8.23 -7.89
C ARG A 510 -5.26 -8.16 -7.02
N ALA A 511 -5.20 -8.80 -5.84
CA ALA A 511 -6.32 -8.89 -4.90
C ALA A 511 -6.27 -7.86 -3.74
N GLU A 512 -5.29 -6.94 -3.73
CA GLU A 512 -5.06 -6.03 -2.60
C GLU A 512 -5.52 -4.59 -2.89
N ALA A 513 -6.07 -3.97 -1.83
CA ALA A 513 -6.76 -2.69 -1.72
C ALA A 513 -6.03 -1.43 -2.25
N GLY A 514 -4.74 -1.51 -2.59
CA GLY A 514 -3.94 -0.34 -3.02
C GLY A 514 -4.36 0.26 -4.36
N HIS A 515 -4.83 -0.56 -5.31
CA HIS A 515 -5.31 -0.08 -6.61
C HIS A 515 -6.84 0.06 -6.69
N GLU A 516 -7.60 -0.40 -5.69
CA GLU A 516 -9.03 -0.06 -5.62
C GLU A 516 -9.22 1.45 -5.39
N VAL A 517 -8.36 2.06 -4.57
CA VAL A 517 -8.34 3.50 -4.32
C VAL A 517 -7.97 4.30 -5.58
N GLU A 518 -6.98 3.85 -6.34
CA GLU A 518 -6.53 4.51 -7.58
C GLU A 518 -7.48 4.28 -8.76
N GLY A 519 -8.09 3.08 -8.85
CA GLY A 519 -9.09 2.70 -9.86
C GLY A 519 -10.44 3.40 -9.68
N HIS A 520 -10.92 3.55 -8.44
CA HIS A 520 -12.10 4.39 -8.16
C HIS A 520 -11.83 5.87 -8.44
N GLY A 521 -10.61 6.36 -8.13
CA GLY A 521 -10.19 7.73 -8.47
C GLY A 521 -9.98 7.97 -9.97
N ALA A 522 -9.66 6.92 -10.75
CA ALA A 522 -9.52 6.97 -12.21
C ALA A 522 -10.85 6.77 -12.96
N GLY A 523 -11.92 6.40 -12.24
CA GLY A 523 -13.27 6.31 -12.77
C GLY A 523 -13.73 4.92 -13.20
N ALA A 524 -13.14 3.83 -12.70
CA ALA A 524 -13.71 2.49 -12.88
C ALA A 524 -14.95 2.26 -11.97
N ASP A 525 -15.93 1.51 -12.46
CA ASP A 525 -17.19 1.21 -11.76
C ASP A 525 -17.13 -0.08 -10.94
N ASP A 526 -16.36 -1.08 -11.39
CA ASP A 526 -16.22 -2.37 -10.71
C ASP A 526 -14.89 -3.05 -11.10
N TYR A 527 -14.52 -4.10 -10.37
CA TYR A 527 -13.29 -4.87 -10.60
C TYR A 527 -13.54 -6.38 -10.45
N ILE A 528 -12.77 -7.16 -11.23
CA ILE A 528 -12.84 -8.63 -11.23
C ILE A 528 -11.42 -9.19 -11.20
N THR A 529 -11.15 -10.07 -10.23
CA THR A 529 -9.82 -10.66 -10.05
C THR A 529 -9.63 -11.89 -10.96
N LYS A 530 -8.49 -11.95 -11.65
CA LYS A 530 -8.01 -13.12 -12.40
C LYS A 530 -7.33 -14.11 -11.43
N PRO A 531 -7.60 -15.43 -11.51
CA PRO A 531 -8.55 -16.09 -12.40
C PRO A 531 -10.01 -15.91 -11.94
N PHE A 532 -10.87 -15.49 -12.87
CA PHE A 532 -12.28 -15.23 -12.60
C PHE A 532 -13.17 -16.43 -12.92
N ASP A 533 -14.34 -16.46 -12.29
CA ASP A 533 -15.40 -17.39 -12.62
C ASP A 533 -16.31 -16.78 -13.69
N SER A 534 -16.64 -17.54 -14.72
CA SER A 534 -17.49 -17.10 -15.84
C SER A 534 -18.89 -16.67 -15.36
N SER A 535 -19.46 -17.36 -14.37
CA SER A 535 -20.76 -17.01 -13.80
C SER A 535 -20.72 -15.67 -13.05
N VAL A 536 -19.63 -15.40 -12.34
CA VAL A 536 -19.41 -14.14 -11.62
C VAL A 536 -19.19 -12.98 -12.60
N LEU A 537 -18.40 -13.21 -13.65
CA LEU A 537 -18.15 -12.23 -14.71
C LEU A 537 -19.46 -11.76 -15.35
N GLU A 538 -20.29 -12.71 -15.80
CA GLU A 538 -21.58 -12.39 -16.42
C GLU A 538 -22.54 -11.70 -15.47
N ALA A 539 -22.63 -12.16 -14.22
CA ALA A 539 -23.51 -11.55 -13.23
C ALA A 539 -23.13 -10.08 -13.00
N ARG A 540 -21.83 -9.77 -12.90
CA ARG A 540 -21.35 -8.39 -12.74
C ARG A 540 -21.64 -7.53 -13.97
N VAL A 541 -21.32 -8.03 -15.17
CA VAL A 541 -21.62 -7.32 -16.43
C VAL A 541 -23.11 -7.03 -16.57
N ALA A 542 -23.97 -8.04 -16.37
CA ALA A 542 -25.42 -7.90 -16.46
C ALA A 542 -25.97 -6.94 -15.41
N ASN A 543 -25.51 -7.03 -14.16
CA ASN A 543 -25.97 -6.17 -13.07
C ASN A 543 -25.60 -4.70 -13.29
N LEU A 544 -24.37 -4.42 -13.74
CA LEU A 544 -23.91 -3.05 -13.95
C LEU A 544 -24.70 -2.38 -15.09
N ILE A 545 -24.92 -3.10 -16.19
CA ILE A 545 -25.74 -2.62 -17.32
C ILE A 545 -27.19 -2.40 -16.87
N ALA A 546 -27.78 -3.36 -16.16
CA ALA A 546 -29.16 -3.25 -15.67
C ALA A 546 -29.33 -2.08 -14.69
N SER A 547 -28.36 -1.87 -13.79
CA SER A 547 -28.34 -0.75 -12.85
C SER A 547 -28.31 0.60 -13.58
N ARG A 548 -27.46 0.72 -14.61
CA ARG A 548 -27.37 1.94 -15.44
C ARG A 548 -28.64 2.19 -16.24
N ARG A 549 -29.29 1.15 -16.79
CA ARG A 549 -30.59 1.28 -17.49
C ARG A 549 -31.70 1.74 -16.55
N ARG A 550 -31.83 1.11 -15.38
CA ARG A 550 -32.83 1.50 -14.36
C ARG A 550 -32.62 2.93 -13.87
N LEU A 551 -31.37 3.38 -13.74
CA LEU A 551 -31.07 4.75 -13.35
C LEU A 551 -31.52 5.74 -14.44
N ARG A 552 -31.23 5.45 -15.72
CA ARG A 552 -31.70 6.24 -16.87
C ARG A 552 -33.23 6.29 -16.97
N GLU A 553 -33.90 5.17 -16.73
CA GLU A 553 -35.37 5.09 -16.73
C GLU A 553 -35.99 5.89 -15.59
N ARG A 554 -35.41 5.85 -14.39
CA ARG A 554 -35.87 6.68 -13.25
C ARG A 554 -35.71 8.18 -13.52
N PHE A 555 -34.57 8.61 -14.07
CA PHE A 555 -34.39 10.01 -14.47
C PHE A 555 -35.36 10.44 -15.59
N ARG A 556 -35.73 9.52 -16.49
CA ARG A 556 -36.79 9.75 -17.49
C ARG A 556 -38.19 9.85 -16.88
N GLN A 557 -38.49 9.06 -15.86
CA GLN A 557 -39.82 9.02 -15.22
C GLN A 557 -40.04 10.14 -14.20
N GLU A 558 -38.98 10.63 -13.54
CA GLU A 558 -39.09 11.67 -12.51
C GLU A 558 -38.97 13.12 -13.04
N GLY A 559 -38.74 13.32 -14.35
CA GLY A 559 -38.79 14.66 -14.96
C GLY A 559 -37.85 15.67 -14.31
N VAL A 560 -36.70 15.23 -13.80
CA VAL A 560 -35.69 16.13 -13.22
C VAL A 560 -34.93 16.80 -14.38
N PRO A 561 -35.05 18.13 -14.57
CA PRO A 561 -34.35 18.80 -15.64
C PRO A 561 -32.86 18.87 -15.32
N ALA A 562 -32.02 18.66 -16.34
CA ALA A 562 -30.61 19.03 -16.28
C ALA A 562 -30.50 20.53 -15.94
N PRO A 563 -29.49 20.95 -15.16
CA PRO A 563 -29.39 22.33 -14.73
C PRO A 563 -28.91 23.18 -15.90
N THR A 564 -29.87 23.90 -16.52
CA THR A 564 -29.82 25.29 -17.00
C THR A 564 -30.58 25.44 -18.32
N ALA A 565 -31.80 25.95 -18.24
CA ALA A 565 -32.30 27.04 -19.08
C ALA A 565 -33.65 27.49 -18.51
N ALA A 566 -33.80 28.79 -18.37
CA ALA A 566 -34.96 29.44 -17.80
C ALA A 566 -36.21 29.31 -18.69
N SER A 567 -37.35 29.68 -18.07
CA SER A 567 -38.67 29.97 -18.63
C SER A 567 -39.56 28.78 -19.02
N ALA A 568 -40.54 28.53 -18.14
CA ALA A 568 -41.83 27.98 -18.50
C ALA A 568 -42.67 29.08 -19.19
N GLU A 569 -43.23 28.79 -20.36
CA GLU A 569 -44.53 29.31 -20.84
C GLU A 569 -44.91 28.68 -22.21
N ALA A 570 -46.18 28.28 -22.33
CA ALA A 570 -46.91 27.82 -23.53
C ALA A 570 -46.45 26.53 -24.25
N ALA A 571 -47.41 25.74 -24.76
CA ALA A 571 -47.13 24.61 -25.64
C ALA A 571 -46.21 25.07 -26.79
N PRO A 572 -45.07 24.42 -27.05
CA PRO A 572 -44.11 24.98 -28.00
C PRO A 572 -44.73 24.90 -29.39
N ALA A 573 -44.73 26.04 -30.09
CA ALA A 573 -44.77 26.02 -31.54
C ALA A 573 -43.65 25.09 -32.00
N ARG A 574 -43.99 24.10 -32.83
CA ARG A 574 -43.00 23.14 -33.38
C ARG A 574 -41.89 23.94 -34.05
N SER A 575 -40.64 23.52 -33.85
CA SER A 575 -39.48 24.13 -34.50
C SER A 575 -39.66 24.07 -36.02
N GLU A 576 -39.34 25.14 -36.77
CA GLU A 576 -39.37 25.15 -38.25
C GLU A 576 -38.60 23.95 -38.83
N MET A 577 -37.58 23.49 -38.11
CA MET A 577 -36.79 22.31 -38.44
C MET A 577 -37.55 20.99 -38.25
N GLU A 578 -38.36 20.84 -37.19
CA GLU A 578 -39.20 19.64 -37.02
C GLU A 578 -40.20 19.54 -38.17
N GLU A 579 -40.78 20.67 -38.58
CA GLU A 579 -41.74 20.74 -39.67
C GLU A 579 -41.08 20.40 -41.02
N GLN A 580 -39.87 20.89 -41.28
CA GLN A 580 -39.09 20.54 -42.47
C GLN A 580 -38.71 19.05 -42.52
N LEU A 581 -38.20 18.48 -41.42
CA LEU A 581 -37.83 17.06 -41.36
C LEU A 581 -39.05 16.16 -41.49
N ARG A 582 -40.18 16.54 -40.87
CA ARG A 582 -41.44 15.84 -41.02
C ARG A 582 -41.95 15.88 -42.46
N ALA A 583 -41.90 17.04 -43.12
CA ALA A 583 -42.27 17.17 -44.53
C ALA A 583 -41.41 16.29 -45.45
N ALA A 584 -40.12 16.15 -45.16
CA ALA A 584 -39.21 15.26 -45.91
C ALA A 584 -39.58 13.78 -45.73
N VAL A 585 -39.98 13.36 -44.52
CA VAL A 585 -40.49 12.01 -44.28
C VAL A 585 -41.87 11.82 -44.94
N GLU A 586 -42.74 12.83 -44.87
CA GLU A 586 -44.09 12.79 -45.45
C GLU A 586 -44.08 12.69 -46.99
N ALA A 587 -43.15 13.38 -47.65
CA ALA A 587 -42.95 13.28 -49.10
C ALA A 587 -42.49 11.89 -49.56
N ASN A 588 -41.92 11.08 -48.66
CA ASN A 588 -41.36 9.75 -48.94
C ASN A 588 -42.04 8.64 -48.10
N LEU A 589 -43.31 8.83 -47.72
CA LEU A 589 -44.05 7.88 -46.86
C LEU A 589 -44.19 6.48 -47.47
N THR A 590 -44.43 6.39 -48.78
CA THR A 590 -44.69 5.11 -49.45
C THR A 590 -43.43 4.29 -49.70
N ASP A 591 -42.25 4.87 -49.52
CA ASP A 591 -40.97 4.21 -49.78
C ASP A 591 -40.50 3.41 -48.55
N PRO A 592 -40.53 2.07 -48.59
CA PRO A 592 -40.10 1.26 -47.44
C PRO A 592 -38.60 1.33 -47.15
N ASP A 593 -37.77 1.72 -48.12
CA ASP A 593 -36.30 1.73 -48.01
C ASP A 593 -35.75 3.10 -47.58
N PHE A 594 -36.62 4.10 -47.36
CA PHE A 594 -36.23 5.42 -46.88
C PHE A 594 -35.62 5.34 -45.47
N ASN A 595 -34.30 5.51 -45.43
CA ASN A 595 -33.47 5.31 -44.26
C ASN A 595 -33.00 6.66 -43.65
N PRO A 596 -32.35 6.65 -42.49
CA PRO A 596 -31.79 7.86 -41.87
C PRO A 596 -30.79 8.67 -42.71
N GLU A 597 -30.09 8.03 -43.65
CA GLU A 597 -29.14 8.70 -44.55
C GLU A 597 -29.91 9.47 -45.63
N ALA A 598 -30.95 8.86 -46.21
CA ALA A 598 -31.86 9.51 -47.15
C ALA A 598 -32.61 10.69 -46.52
N LEU A 599 -32.93 10.62 -45.22
CA LEU A 599 -33.50 11.76 -44.49
C LEU A 599 -32.48 12.89 -44.28
N ALA A 600 -31.20 12.57 -44.06
CA ALA A 600 -30.14 13.56 -43.94
C ALA A 600 -29.91 14.29 -45.27
N ASP A 601 -29.86 13.54 -46.37
CA ASP A 601 -29.72 14.06 -47.72
C ASP A 601 -30.93 14.93 -48.12
N ALA A 602 -32.15 14.48 -47.82
CA ALA A 602 -33.37 15.24 -48.09
C ALA A 602 -33.48 16.55 -47.27
N ALA A 603 -32.77 16.64 -46.16
CA ALA A 603 -32.71 17.82 -45.30
C ALA A 603 -31.50 18.72 -45.56
N ASP A 604 -30.62 18.37 -46.52
CA ASP A 604 -29.34 19.03 -46.80
C ASP A 604 -28.43 19.12 -45.54
N LEU A 605 -28.43 18.06 -44.74
CA LEU A 605 -27.65 17.94 -43.49
C LEU A 605 -26.73 16.73 -43.54
N SER A 606 -25.57 16.80 -42.87
CA SER A 606 -24.80 15.57 -42.63
C SER A 606 -25.51 14.67 -41.62
N TYR A 607 -25.31 13.35 -41.73
CA TYR A 607 -25.91 12.38 -40.80
C TYR A 607 -25.62 12.70 -39.32
N GLN A 608 -24.39 13.15 -39.02
CA GLN A 608 -23.99 13.56 -37.68
C GLN A 608 -24.71 14.83 -37.20
N GLN A 609 -25.01 15.77 -38.09
CA GLN A 609 -25.78 16.97 -37.78
C GLN A 609 -27.26 16.63 -37.54
N LEU A 610 -27.84 15.73 -38.35
CA LEU A 610 -29.21 15.24 -38.19
C LEU A 610 -29.38 14.50 -36.86
N TYR A 611 -28.48 13.56 -36.55
CA TYR A 611 -28.53 12.80 -35.30
C TYR A 611 -28.38 13.71 -34.09
N ARG A 612 -27.41 14.63 -34.11
CA ARG A 612 -27.19 15.61 -33.04
C ARG A 612 -28.44 16.46 -32.81
N ARG A 613 -29.00 17.05 -33.87
CA ARG A 613 -30.18 17.93 -33.77
C ARG A 613 -31.44 17.20 -33.30
N LEU A 614 -31.70 15.99 -33.78
CA LEU A 614 -32.82 15.17 -33.32
C LEU A 614 -32.65 14.70 -31.87
N ARG A 615 -31.41 14.44 -31.44
CA ARG A 615 -31.11 14.04 -30.06
C ARG A 615 -31.18 15.21 -29.07
N GLU A 616 -30.75 16.39 -29.49
CA GLU A 616 -30.76 17.62 -28.69
C GLU A 616 -32.16 18.23 -28.57
N GLU A 617 -32.94 18.31 -29.66
CA GLU A 617 -34.24 18.99 -29.65
C GLU A 617 -35.42 18.05 -29.36
N LEU A 618 -35.35 16.77 -29.76
CA LEU A 618 -36.49 15.85 -29.73
C LEU A 618 -36.21 14.53 -28.99
N ASP A 619 -35.01 14.35 -28.40
CA ASP A 619 -34.51 13.11 -27.76
C ASP A 619 -34.77 11.82 -28.58
N ALA A 620 -34.82 11.93 -29.90
CA ALA A 620 -35.15 10.84 -30.81
C ALA A 620 -33.94 10.49 -31.69
N THR A 621 -33.78 9.21 -32.03
CA THR A 621 -32.86 8.84 -33.11
C THR A 621 -33.54 9.09 -34.48
N PRO A 622 -32.78 9.31 -35.56
CA PRO A 622 -33.33 9.44 -36.91
C PRO A 622 -34.32 8.32 -37.31
N SER A 623 -33.98 7.06 -37.02
CA SER A 623 -34.86 5.91 -37.30
C SER A 623 -36.15 5.94 -36.48
N GLN A 624 -36.07 6.36 -35.22
CA GLN A 624 -37.26 6.52 -34.36
C GLN A 624 -38.14 7.67 -34.84
N PHE A 625 -37.55 8.76 -35.32
CA PHE A 625 -38.26 9.92 -35.85
C PHE A 625 -39.07 9.54 -37.11
N ILE A 626 -38.43 8.92 -38.11
CA ILE A 626 -39.09 8.44 -39.35
C ILE A 626 -40.28 7.52 -39.00
N ARG A 627 -40.03 6.56 -38.10
CA ARG A 627 -41.06 5.61 -37.64
C ARG A 627 -42.24 6.32 -36.97
N THR A 628 -41.96 7.32 -36.14
CA THR A 628 -42.99 8.06 -35.41
C THR A 628 -43.89 8.84 -36.37
N VAL A 629 -43.29 9.55 -37.33
CA VAL A 629 -44.05 10.30 -38.36
C VAL A 629 -44.92 9.36 -39.20
N ARG A 630 -44.40 8.21 -39.64
CA ARG A 630 -45.16 7.21 -40.41
C ARG A 630 -46.36 6.65 -39.63
N VAL A 631 -46.18 6.36 -38.35
CA VAL A 631 -47.24 5.85 -37.48
C VAL A 631 -48.30 6.91 -37.19
N GLU A 632 -47.90 8.18 -37.01
CA GLU A 632 -48.83 9.31 -36.85
C GLU A 632 -49.68 9.53 -38.10
N ARG A 633 -49.06 9.48 -39.29
CA ARG A 633 -49.79 9.60 -40.56
C ARG A 633 -50.71 8.40 -40.81
N ALA A 634 -50.28 7.19 -40.46
CA ALA A 634 -51.14 6.01 -40.52
C ALA A 634 -52.37 6.15 -39.62
N ALA A 635 -52.21 6.73 -38.42
CA ALA A 635 -53.32 6.99 -37.51
C ALA A 635 -54.30 8.04 -38.05
N GLU A 636 -53.83 9.03 -38.84
CA GLU A 636 -54.69 9.97 -39.55
C GLU A 636 -55.49 9.29 -40.66
N LEU A 637 -54.82 8.51 -41.53
CA LEU A 637 -55.48 7.78 -42.62
C LEU A 637 -56.52 6.77 -42.10
N LEU A 638 -56.25 6.12 -40.97
CA LEU A 638 -57.22 5.24 -40.30
C LEU A 638 -58.39 6.04 -39.70
N ARG A 639 -58.15 7.26 -39.17
CA ARG A 639 -59.22 8.15 -38.68
C ARG A 639 -60.10 8.67 -39.82
N ASP A 640 -59.55 8.87 -41.01
CA ASP A 640 -60.27 9.37 -42.18
C ASP A 640 -60.96 8.25 -42.99
N GLY A 641 -60.81 6.98 -42.56
CA GLY A 641 -61.46 5.83 -43.18
C GLY A 641 -60.85 5.43 -44.53
N ALA A 642 -59.57 5.73 -44.75
CA ALA A 642 -58.90 5.59 -46.05
C ALA A 642 -58.61 4.12 -46.48
N GLY A 643 -58.89 3.11 -45.64
CA GLY A 643 -58.70 1.70 -45.98
C GLY A 643 -58.63 0.77 -44.77
N SER A 644 -58.33 -0.51 -45.02
CA SER A 644 -58.07 -1.48 -43.96
C SER A 644 -56.73 -1.24 -43.26
N VAL A 645 -56.56 -1.74 -42.02
CA VAL A 645 -55.31 -1.59 -41.25
C VAL A 645 -54.09 -2.10 -42.02
N THR A 646 -54.25 -3.17 -42.79
CA THR A 646 -53.20 -3.76 -43.61
C THR A 646 -52.82 -2.84 -44.78
N GLU A 647 -53.81 -2.30 -45.51
CA GLU A 647 -53.56 -1.39 -46.63
C GLU A 647 -52.90 -0.09 -46.18
N VAL A 648 -53.36 0.47 -45.04
CA VAL A 648 -52.77 1.70 -44.50
C VAL A 648 -51.32 1.48 -44.06
N ALA A 649 -51.02 0.35 -43.39
CA ALA A 649 -49.66 0.02 -42.96
C ALA A 649 -48.67 -0.05 -44.13
N TYR A 650 -49.06 -0.67 -45.25
CA TYR A 650 -48.21 -0.71 -46.45
C TYR A 650 -48.15 0.65 -47.16
N SER A 651 -49.24 1.43 -47.16
CA SER A 651 -49.26 2.76 -47.79
C SER A 651 -48.36 3.81 -47.11
N VAL A 652 -47.99 3.59 -45.84
CA VAL A 652 -47.06 4.45 -45.09
C VAL A 652 -45.66 3.83 -44.95
N GLY A 653 -45.32 2.87 -45.81
CA GLY A 653 -43.95 2.36 -45.98
C GLY A 653 -43.51 1.34 -44.93
N PHE A 654 -44.42 0.60 -44.28
CA PHE A 654 -44.06 -0.55 -43.44
C PHE A 654 -44.02 -1.84 -44.26
N ASN A 655 -42.92 -2.59 -44.17
CA ASN A 655 -42.76 -3.89 -44.84
C ASN A 655 -43.47 -5.06 -44.14
N SER A 656 -43.98 -4.85 -42.92
CA SER A 656 -44.60 -5.90 -42.11
C SER A 656 -45.69 -5.33 -41.20
N LEU A 657 -46.86 -5.99 -41.23
CA LEU A 657 -47.99 -5.67 -40.36
C LEU A 657 -47.68 -5.90 -38.87
N SER A 658 -46.87 -6.92 -38.55
CA SER A 658 -46.44 -7.19 -37.17
C SER A 658 -45.54 -6.06 -36.64
N HIS A 659 -44.67 -5.52 -37.48
CA HIS A 659 -43.81 -4.40 -37.14
C HIS A 659 -44.63 -3.12 -36.93
N PHE A 660 -45.56 -2.83 -37.84
CA PHE A 660 -46.48 -1.70 -37.74
C PHE A 660 -47.32 -1.73 -36.45
N ASN A 661 -47.95 -2.87 -36.14
CA ASN A 661 -48.79 -3.01 -34.95
C ASN A 661 -48.02 -2.77 -33.64
N ARG A 662 -46.76 -3.22 -33.56
CA ARG A 662 -45.88 -2.96 -32.41
C ARG A 662 -45.60 -1.47 -32.26
N CYS A 663 -45.18 -0.81 -33.33
CA CYS A 663 -44.85 0.62 -33.31
C CYS A 663 -46.08 1.49 -33.02
N PHE A 664 -47.24 1.12 -33.55
CA PHE A 664 -48.51 1.82 -33.29
C PHE A 664 -48.94 1.68 -31.83
N ARG A 665 -48.82 0.48 -31.24
CA ARG A 665 -49.13 0.26 -29.82
C ARG A 665 -48.14 0.96 -28.90
N GLU A 666 -46.86 0.99 -29.23
CA GLU A 666 -45.83 1.73 -28.49
C GLU A 666 -46.13 3.24 -28.45
N ARG A 667 -46.66 3.81 -29.54
CA ARG A 667 -46.94 5.26 -29.62
C ARG A 667 -48.31 5.64 -29.03
N PHE A 668 -49.35 4.88 -29.31
CA PHE A 668 -50.74 5.24 -28.98
C PHE A 668 -51.34 4.40 -27.85
N GLY A 669 -50.61 3.43 -27.31
CA GLY A 669 -51.06 2.57 -26.21
C GLY A 669 -52.13 1.54 -26.56
N ALA A 670 -52.65 1.54 -27.79
CA ALA A 670 -53.72 0.66 -28.28
C ALA A 670 -53.38 0.06 -29.65
N ALA A 671 -54.02 -1.04 -30.02
CA ALA A 671 -53.85 -1.61 -31.36
C ALA A 671 -54.60 -0.75 -32.42
N PRO A 672 -54.13 -0.70 -33.68
CA PRO A 672 -54.81 0.05 -34.75
C PRO A 672 -56.28 -0.35 -34.95
N SER A 673 -56.59 -1.64 -34.73
CA SER A 673 -57.94 -2.21 -34.82
C SER A 673 -58.85 -1.79 -33.67
N GLU A 674 -58.30 -1.49 -32.50
CA GLU A 674 -59.04 -0.98 -31.33
C GLU A 674 -59.36 0.51 -31.51
N SER A 675 -58.43 1.30 -32.08
CA SER A 675 -58.67 2.72 -32.38
C SER A 675 -59.77 2.96 -33.41
N LEU A 676 -60.07 1.99 -34.28
CA LEU A 676 -61.21 2.03 -35.21
C LEU A 676 -62.56 1.68 -34.56
N ARG A 677 -62.56 0.91 -33.45
CA ARG A 677 -63.78 0.43 -32.77
C ARG A 677 -64.44 1.47 -31.88
N THR A 678 -63.74 2.52 -31.48
CA THR A 678 -64.29 3.66 -30.71
C THR A 678 -65.25 4.54 -31.53
N ARG A 679 -65.59 4.14 -32.76
CA ARG A 679 -66.48 4.85 -33.70
C ARG A 679 -67.75 4.07 -34.11
N ALA A 680 -68.06 2.95 -33.45
CA ALA A 680 -69.32 2.22 -33.66
C ALA A 680 -70.37 2.56 -32.60
#